data_AF-A0A7X9WTZ6-F1
#
_entry.id   AF-A0A7X9WTZ6-F1
#
_cell.length_a   1.000
_cell.length_b   1.000
_cell.length_c   1.000
_cell.angle_alpha   90.00
_cell.angle_beta   90.00
_cell.angle_gamma   90.00
#
_symmetry.space_group_name_H-M   'P 1'
#
loop_
_entity.id
_entity.type
_entity.pdbx_description
1 polymer ?
#
loop_
_entity_poly.entity_id
_entity_poly.type
_entity_poly.pdbx_seq_one_letter_code
_entity_poly.pdbx_strand_id
1 'polypeptide(L)'
;MTDQPFANFAPAIRQPTPLREAITAAYRRDEAEALAPLIASATLPEPTKTAIADTARTLVTALRANHKGTGVEGLVQEYALSSQEGVALMCLAEALLRIPDTATRDALIRDKIADGDWGSHLGGDKSLFVNAATWGLVVTGKLVGSVDDRGLGAALTRLVARAGEPVIRRGVDLAMRMMGEQFVTGETIKEALKRAKELEAKGFAYSYDMLGEAATTAADAKRYYADYEQAIHAIGKASAGRGIYAGPGISIKLSALHPRYVRSQADRVMGELLPAVKQLALLSKGYDIGLNIDAEEADRLELSLDLLESLATDPDLAGWNGLGFVVQGYGKRCPFMIDWIVDLARRADRRIMVRLVKGAYWDAEIKRAQVDGLADFPVYTRKVHTDVAYIACAQKLLAAPDAVFPQFATHNAQTLATIYQLAGPDFAIGQYEFQCLHGMGEPLYEQVVGTGKLNRPCRIYAPVGTHETLLAYLVRRLLENGANSSFVNRIADPNVSIEEMIADPADVVRAMAHPGHHHDQIALPADLYPDRRNSDGLDLSNEATLASLGEALRPSAALAWTAAPEDATGLSRTVFNPADHRDVVGRVTEASPEEARAAAIRAAASRWPNSPVADRAAALDRAADAMQARMPILLGLIVREAGKSLPNAIAEVREAIDFLRYYAAQARSTFGAAQVALGPVTCISPWNFPLAIFTGQVAAALVAGNPVLAKPAEETPLIAAEAVRLLHEAGVPADALQLLPGDGRIGAALVAAPQTAAVMFTGSTEVARLIQRQLSMRMSADGKPIPLIAETGGQNAMIVDSSALAEQVVADVIASAFDSAGQRCSALRILCLQEDVADRTLAMLKGALAELRIGRTDALKVDTGPVISAEARDGIIAHIDAMKALGRKVEQSPLPPEATHGTFVAPTIIEIESIADLSREVFGPVLHVLRFRRDRLDGLVDQINATGYGLTFGLHTRLDETVARVTARVKVGNIYVNRNVIGAIVGVQPFGGCGLSGTGPKAGGPLYLGRLVMTPPVFAARVSHLRSPLHAFADWLEQQCEEKAALQARRAGDASALGVELALPGPVGERNIYALHPRGRILLRPATRQGLFRQMAAVLATGNHGVVQGMTIPAGLPADVAACFSTDATGHYAAALVEGDAAKVAATAQCVADLPGPIVSVHADDHGHGYCLDWLLEEQSTSINTTAAGGNASLMMIG
;
A
#
# COMPACT_ATOMS: atom_id res chain seq x y z
N MET A 1 -39.65 5.45 11.07
CA MET A 1 -39.06 6.67 10.47
C MET A 1 -37.68 6.27 9.98
N THR A 2 -37.29 6.63 8.76
CA THR A 2 -35.95 6.37 8.23
C THR A 2 -34.96 7.37 8.81
N ASP A 3 -33.83 6.91 9.32
CA ASP A 3 -32.77 7.81 9.79
C ASP A 3 -32.28 8.67 8.61
N GLN A 4 -32.22 9.99 8.84
CA GLN A 4 -31.72 10.95 7.85
C GLN A 4 -30.29 10.57 7.43
N PRO A 5 -29.95 10.59 6.12
CA PRO A 5 -28.61 10.28 5.65
C PRO A 5 -27.54 11.11 6.37
N PHE A 6 -26.47 10.46 6.81
CA PHE A 6 -25.32 11.07 7.50
C PHE A 6 -25.63 11.71 8.87
N ALA A 7 -26.83 11.50 9.44
CA ALA A 7 -27.16 12.02 10.78
C ALA A 7 -26.17 11.51 11.85
N ASN A 8 -25.78 10.23 11.75
CA ASN A 8 -24.86 9.54 12.65
C ASN A 8 -23.51 9.20 11.97
N PHE A 9 -23.06 10.07 11.05
CA PHE A 9 -21.89 9.81 10.21
C PHE A 9 -20.63 9.45 11.02
N ALA A 10 -20.17 10.36 11.88
CA ALA A 10 -18.98 10.16 12.71
C ALA A 10 -19.09 11.01 13.99
N PRO A 11 -19.99 10.67 14.93
CA PRO A 11 -20.13 11.44 16.16
C PRO A 11 -18.81 11.49 16.93
N ALA A 12 -18.52 12.66 17.51
CA ALA A 12 -17.39 12.80 18.43
C ALA A 12 -17.65 11.95 19.68
N ILE A 13 -16.59 11.33 20.23
CA ILE A 13 -16.69 10.51 21.45
C ILE A 13 -17.12 11.38 22.64
N ARG A 14 -16.62 12.62 22.68
CA ARG A 14 -16.96 13.66 23.65
C ARG A 14 -16.80 15.04 23.00
N GLN A 15 -17.36 16.07 23.64
CA GLN A 15 -17.13 17.45 23.22
C GLN A 15 -15.65 17.81 23.37
N PRO A 16 -14.97 18.30 22.31
CA PRO A 16 -13.56 18.63 22.40
C PRO A 16 -13.36 19.85 23.30
N THR A 17 -12.38 19.77 24.20
CA THR A 17 -11.93 20.93 24.97
C THR A 17 -11.00 21.79 24.11
N PRO A 18 -10.77 23.08 24.45
CA PRO A 18 -9.81 23.92 23.72
C PRO A 18 -8.41 23.29 23.60
N LEU A 19 -7.99 22.52 24.62
CA LEU A 19 -6.72 21.78 24.60
C LEU A 19 -6.75 20.59 23.63
N ARG A 20 -7.88 19.88 23.52
CA ARG A 20 -8.06 18.82 22.49
C ARG A 20 -8.07 19.41 21.09
N GLU A 21 -8.75 20.55 20.88
CA GLU A 21 -8.74 21.26 19.60
C GLU A 21 -7.33 21.70 19.19
N ALA A 22 -6.52 22.17 20.15
CA ALA A 22 -5.12 22.53 19.89
C ALA A 22 -4.26 21.33 19.45
N ILE A 23 -4.53 20.14 20.00
CA ILE A 23 -3.89 18.88 19.55
C ILE A 23 -4.29 18.58 18.11
N THR A 24 -5.60 18.57 17.80
CA THR A 24 -6.09 18.30 16.45
C THR A 24 -5.56 19.32 15.42
N ALA A 25 -5.47 20.60 15.80
CA ALA A 25 -4.94 21.67 14.96
C ALA A 25 -3.41 21.59 14.74
N ALA A 26 -2.70 20.78 15.51
CA ALA A 26 -1.26 20.56 15.35
C ALA A 26 -0.93 19.27 14.57
N TYR A 27 -1.94 18.49 14.16
CA TYR A 27 -1.75 17.18 13.56
C TYR A 27 -0.77 17.22 12.38
N ARG A 28 -1.05 18.04 11.37
CA ARG A 28 -0.26 18.12 10.13
C ARG A 28 0.13 19.57 9.84
N ARG A 29 0.52 20.30 10.89
CA ARG A 29 1.03 21.67 10.77
C ARG A 29 2.31 21.67 9.94
N ASP A 30 2.57 22.75 9.20
CA ASP A 30 3.87 22.93 8.54
C ASP A 30 5.03 22.72 9.53
N GLU A 31 6.10 22.08 9.06
CA GLU A 31 7.21 21.70 9.92
C GLU A 31 7.95 22.91 10.51
N ALA A 32 8.14 23.98 9.73
CA ALA A 32 8.82 25.18 10.22
C ALA A 32 7.96 25.92 11.24
N GLU A 33 6.65 26.03 10.99
CA GLU A 33 5.68 26.58 11.95
C GLU A 33 5.64 25.78 13.27
N ALA A 34 5.68 24.45 13.17
CA ALA A 34 5.70 23.58 14.35
C ALA A 34 7.01 23.70 15.15
N LEU A 35 8.16 23.91 14.48
CA LEU A 35 9.47 23.99 15.12
C LEU A 35 9.80 25.35 15.72
N ALA A 36 9.33 26.44 15.12
CA ALA A 36 9.67 27.80 15.57
C ALA A 36 9.52 28.03 17.09
N PRO A 37 8.39 27.70 17.75
CA PRO A 37 8.27 27.86 19.21
C PRO A 37 9.15 26.88 20.00
N LEU A 38 9.45 25.70 19.44
CA LEU A 38 10.23 24.66 20.10
C LEU A 38 11.72 25.00 20.11
N ILE A 39 12.24 25.59 19.02
CA ILE A 39 13.61 26.09 18.95
C ILE A 39 13.83 27.15 20.05
N ALA A 40 12.90 28.08 20.20
CA ALA A 40 12.97 29.11 21.24
C ALA A 40 12.98 28.50 22.64
N SER A 41 12.11 27.53 22.92
CA SER A 41 12.06 26.82 24.21
C SER A 41 13.34 26.03 24.50
N ALA A 42 13.85 25.29 23.51
CA ALA A 42 15.04 24.45 23.64
C ALA A 42 16.35 25.26 23.65
N THR A 43 16.29 26.58 23.50
CA THR A 43 17.48 27.45 23.55
C THR A 43 17.96 27.62 24.99
N LEU A 44 19.20 27.21 25.25
CA LEU A 44 19.78 27.26 26.59
C LEU A 44 20.90 28.31 26.72
N PRO A 45 21.08 28.91 27.91
CA PRO A 45 22.22 29.79 28.17
C PRO A 45 23.57 29.08 28.03
N GLU A 46 24.61 29.81 27.62
CA GLU A 46 25.95 29.25 27.39
C GLU A 46 26.53 28.46 28.57
N PRO A 47 26.42 28.91 29.85
CA PRO A 47 26.93 28.12 30.98
C PRO A 47 26.25 26.75 31.11
N THR A 48 24.95 26.69 30.83
CA THR A 48 24.18 25.45 30.83
C THR A 48 24.61 24.55 29.68
N LYS A 49 24.79 25.11 28.47
CA LYS A 49 25.28 24.35 27.31
C LYS A 49 26.65 23.73 27.56
N THR A 50 27.58 24.48 28.17
CA THR A 50 28.91 23.93 28.55
C THR A 50 28.78 22.77 29.53
N ALA A 51 27.97 22.92 30.58
CA ALA A 51 27.75 21.84 31.57
C ALA A 51 27.11 20.58 30.94
N ILE A 52 26.20 20.77 29.98
CA ILE A 52 25.59 19.70 29.20
C ILE A 52 26.65 18.99 28.36
N ALA A 53 27.45 19.76 27.59
CA ALA A 53 28.49 19.21 26.74
C ALA A 53 29.52 18.43 27.55
N ASP A 54 29.94 18.92 28.72
CA ASP A 54 30.87 18.22 29.60
C ASP A 54 30.29 16.91 30.13
N THR A 55 29.04 16.94 30.60
CA THR A 55 28.34 15.72 31.06
C THR A 55 28.21 14.70 29.93
N ALA A 56 27.74 15.13 28.76
CA ALA A 56 27.58 14.28 27.59
C ALA A 56 28.92 13.70 27.13
N ARG A 57 29.99 14.51 27.11
CA ARG A 57 31.36 14.08 26.76
C ARG A 57 31.86 13.01 27.71
N THR A 58 31.66 13.18 29.03
CA THR A 58 32.02 12.15 30.01
C THR A 58 31.28 10.84 29.76
N LEU A 59 29.96 10.89 29.54
CA LEU A 59 29.14 9.70 29.28
C LEU A 59 29.57 8.98 28.00
N VAL A 60 29.74 9.73 26.90
CA VAL A 60 30.17 9.20 25.60
C VAL A 60 31.57 8.58 25.69
N THR A 61 32.50 9.23 26.39
CA THR A 61 33.86 8.73 26.57
C THR A 61 33.86 7.42 27.36
N ALA A 62 33.08 7.35 28.44
CA ALA A 62 32.93 6.13 29.24
C ALA A 62 32.30 4.98 28.45
N LEU A 63 31.29 5.28 27.62
CA LEU A 63 30.65 4.31 26.73
C LEU A 63 31.64 3.75 25.69
N ARG A 64 32.43 4.60 25.05
CA ARG A 64 33.46 4.17 24.09
C ARG A 64 34.57 3.34 24.75
N ALA A 65 34.95 3.67 25.99
CA ALA A 65 35.99 2.96 26.72
C ALA A 65 35.55 1.58 27.23
N ASN A 66 34.27 1.41 27.57
CA ASN A 66 33.71 0.18 28.15
C ASN A 66 33.02 -0.73 27.14
N HIS A 67 33.28 -0.57 25.84
CA HIS A 67 32.72 -1.45 24.82
C HIS A 67 33.32 -2.86 24.96
N LYS A 68 32.66 -3.72 25.76
CA LYS A 68 32.95 -5.15 25.81
C LYS A 68 32.29 -5.81 24.61
N GLY A 69 33.06 -6.63 23.92
CA GLY A 69 32.58 -7.44 22.81
C GLY A 69 31.31 -8.21 23.14
N THR A 70 30.36 -8.24 22.21
CA THR A 70 29.08 -8.94 22.41
C THR A 70 29.31 -10.45 22.45
N GLY A 71 28.35 -11.22 22.99
CA GLY A 71 28.43 -12.69 22.96
C GLY A 71 28.62 -13.26 21.54
N VAL A 72 28.19 -12.54 20.50
CA VAL A 72 28.33 -12.95 19.10
C VAL A 72 29.79 -12.98 18.65
N GLU A 73 30.68 -12.19 19.27
CA GLU A 73 32.13 -12.31 19.09
C GLU A 73 32.66 -13.68 19.54
N GLY A 74 32.01 -14.30 20.55
CA GLY A 74 32.32 -15.66 21.01
C GLY A 74 31.94 -16.74 19.99
N LEU A 75 30.81 -16.58 19.28
CA LEU A 75 30.38 -17.46 18.19
C LEU A 75 31.36 -17.39 17.00
N VAL A 76 31.82 -16.18 16.67
CA VAL A 76 32.81 -15.93 15.62
C VAL A 76 34.14 -16.61 15.96
N GLN A 77 34.56 -16.57 17.23
CA GLN A 77 35.78 -17.23 17.71
C GLN A 77 35.66 -18.76 17.76
N GLU A 78 34.53 -19.30 18.23
CA GLU A 78 34.30 -20.75 18.37
C GLU A 78 34.32 -21.47 17.01
N TYR A 79 33.76 -20.85 15.97
CA TYR A 79 33.65 -21.42 14.62
C TYR A 79 34.67 -20.84 13.63
N ALA A 80 35.63 -20.03 14.11
CA ALA A 80 36.62 -19.31 13.31
C ALA A 80 35.99 -18.60 12.09
N LEU A 81 34.83 -17.98 12.31
CA LEU A 81 34.12 -17.25 11.28
C LEU A 81 34.87 -15.94 10.99
N SER A 82 34.91 -15.52 9.73
CA SER A 82 35.22 -14.11 9.47
C SER A 82 34.08 -13.22 9.95
N SER A 83 34.38 -11.96 10.20
CA SER A 83 33.41 -10.91 10.51
C SER A 83 32.21 -10.90 9.53
N GLN A 84 32.48 -11.03 8.23
CA GLN A 84 31.43 -11.09 7.21
C GLN A 84 30.65 -12.41 7.23
N GLU A 85 31.29 -13.53 7.57
CA GLU A 85 30.64 -14.84 7.71
C GLU A 85 29.66 -14.86 8.90
N GLY A 86 30.03 -14.26 10.04
CA GLY A 86 29.15 -14.17 11.21
C GLY A 86 27.92 -13.30 10.96
N VAL A 87 28.07 -12.19 10.24
CA VAL A 87 26.97 -11.27 9.88
C VAL A 87 25.96 -11.96 8.98
N ALA A 88 26.44 -12.62 7.93
CA ALA A 88 25.57 -13.34 7.01
C ALA A 88 24.85 -14.52 7.71
N LEU A 89 25.52 -15.19 8.65
CA LEU A 89 24.93 -16.28 9.44
C LEU A 89 23.78 -15.79 10.35
N MET A 90 23.92 -14.63 10.98
CA MET A 90 22.86 -14.06 11.84
C MET A 90 21.64 -13.62 11.03
N CYS A 91 21.86 -12.97 9.88
CA CYS A 91 20.77 -12.64 8.94
C CYS A 91 20.00 -13.90 8.50
N LEU A 92 20.73 -14.99 8.21
CA LEU A 92 20.13 -16.26 7.82
C LEU A 92 19.38 -16.93 8.99
N ALA A 93 19.93 -16.89 10.20
CA ALA A 93 19.33 -17.46 11.40
C ALA A 93 17.96 -16.83 11.71
N GLU A 94 17.86 -15.51 11.64
CA GLU A 94 16.62 -14.77 11.85
C GLU A 94 15.53 -15.17 10.85
N ALA A 95 15.90 -15.29 9.58
CA ALA A 95 14.96 -15.61 8.51
C ALA A 95 14.49 -17.08 8.57
N LEU A 96 15.38 -18.01 8.95
CA LEU A 96 15.03 -19.44 9.11
C LEU A 96 14.09 -19.72 10.28
N LEU A 97 14.16 -18.91 11.33
CA LEU A 97 13.33 -19.04 12.53
C LEU A 97 11.83 -18.85 12.29
N ARG A 98 11.47 -18.12 11.24
CA ARG A 98 10.09 -17.73 10.95
C ARG A 98 9.37 -18.73 10.05
N ILE A 99 10.11 -19.69 9.48
CA ILE A 99 9.61 -20.62 8.47
C ILE A 99 9.41 -22.00 9.12
N PRO A 100 8.17 -22.48 9.27
CA PRO A 100 7.89 -23.72 10.00
C PRO A 100 8.32 -24.98 9.25
N ASP A 101 8.27 -24.99 7.91
CA ASP A 101 8.57 -26.17 7.11
C ASP A 101 10.03 -26.22 6.61
N THR A 102 10.53 -27.44 6.38
CA THR A 102 11.91 -27.66 5.94
C THR A 102 12.13 -27.22 4.49
N ALA A 103 11.19 -27.47 3.58
CA ALA A 103 11.42 -27.19 2.16
C ALA A 103 11.60 -25.70 1.86
N THR A 104 10.84 -24.85 2.55
CA THR A 104 10.89 -23.39 2.42
C THR A 104 12.10 -22.82 3.17
N ARG A 105 12.52 -23.42 4.29
CA ARG A 105 13.81 -23.13 4.93
C ARG A 105 14.98 -23.47 4.00
N ASP A 106 14.95 -24.62 3.35
CA ASP A 106 16.00 -25.04 2.41
C ASP A 106 16.00 -24.14 1.16
N ALA A 107 14.83 -23.69 0.70
CA ALA A 107 14.72 -22.69 -0.35
C ALA A 107 15.32 -21.35 0.06
N LEU A 108 15.04 -20.87 1.28
CA LEU A 108 15.70 -19.67 1.81
C LEU A 108 17.22 -19.85 1.90
N ILE A 109 17.70 -21.01 2.40
CA ILE A 109 19.12 -21.34 2.45
C ILE A 109 19.69 -21.24 1.05
N ARG A 110 19.12 -21.92 0.04
CA ARG A 110 19.59 -21.87 -1.35
C ARG A 110 19.52 -20.46 -1.96
N ASP A 111 18.39 -19.75 -1.80
CA ASP A 111 18.20 -18.37 -2.25
C ASP A 111 19.27 -17.44 -1.69
N LYS A 112 19.75 -17.69 -0.47
CA LYS A 112 20.80 -16.90 0.18
C LYS A 112 22.22 -17.48 0.00
N ILE A 113 22.39 -18.71 -0.49
CA ILE A 113 23.69 -19.45 -0.49
C ILE A 113 24.15 -19.93 -1.88
N ALA A 114 23.26 -20.27 -2.82
CA ALA A 114 23.57 -21.17 -3.93
C ALA A 114 24.04 -20.52 -5.25
N ASP A 115 23.64 -19.28 -5.56
CA ASP A 115 24.02 -18.67 -6.85
C ASP A 115 25.23 -17.73 -6.68
N GLY A 116 26.42 -18.31 -6.81
CA GLY A 116 27.72 -17.65 -6.76
C GLY A 116 28.02 -16.62 -7.86
N ASP A 117 27.02 -16.00 -8.47
CA ASP A 117 27.13 -14.87 -9.40
C ASP A 117 26.27 -13.67 -8.94
N TRP A 118 26.68 -13.08 -7.81
CA TRP A 118 26.10 -11.87 -7.22
C TRP A 118 26.12 -10.63 -8.14
N GLY A 119 26.81 -10.69 -9.29
CA GLY A 119 27.02 -9.55 -10.18
C GLY A 119 25.94 -9.33 -11.23
N SER A 120 25.24 -10.39 -11.67
CA SER A 120 24.39 -10.34 -12.87
C SER A 120 22.93 -9.96 -12.60
N HIS A 121 22.53 -9.75 -11.34
CA HIS A 121 21.15 -9.39 -10.94
C HIS A 121 21.03 -8.01 -10.26
N LEU A 122 22.13 -7.25 -10.20
CA LEU A 122 22.14 -5.90 -9.63
C LEU A 122 21.98 -4.83 -10.71
N GLY A 123 20.74 -4.62 -11.15
CA GLY A 123 20.30 -3.30 -11.59
C GLY A 123 19.94 -2.46 -10.36
N GLY A 124 20.78 -1.48 -10.01
CA GLY A 124 20.51 -0.33 -9.12
C GLY A 124 19.86 -0.58 -7.75
N ASP A 125 20.62 -0.28 -6.68
CA ASP A 125 20.14 0.18 -5.35
C ASP A 125 19.47 -0.80 -4.37
N LYS A 126 19.54 -2.12 -4.55
CA LYS A 126 19.10 -3.08 -3.52
C LYS A 126 20.26 -3.69 -2.73
N SER A 127 20.39 -3.31 -1.46
CA SER A 127 21.13 -4.12 -0.48
C SER A 127 20.19 -5.09 0.21
N LEU A 128 20.42 -6.40 0.01
CA LEU A 128 19.71 -7.51 0.67
C LEU A 128 20.16 -7.74 2.11
N PHE A 129 21.25 -7.09 2.48
CA PHE A 129 21.87 -7.12 3.78
C PHE A 129 21.58 -5.79 4.51
N VAL A 130 20.33 -5.31 4.42
CA VAL A 130 19.85 -4.07 5.07
C VAL A 130 20.24 -4.02 6.54
N ASN A 131 20.10 -5.15 7.24
CA ASN A 131 20.44 -5.29 8.64
C ASN A 131 21.88 -5.80 8.87
N ALA A 132 22.70 -5.98 7.84
CA ALA A 132 24.09 -6.40 8.02
C ALA A 132 24.98 -5.29 8.58
N ALA A 133 24.58 -4.03 8.48
CA ALA A 133 25.21 -2.99 9.29
C ALA A 133 24.94 -3.25 10.79
N THR A 134 23.69 -3.61 11.14
CA THR A 134 23.28 -3.96 12.50
C THR A 134 23.94 -5.25 12.99
N TRP A 135 23.92 -6.31 12.18
CA TRP A 135 24.59 -7.55 12.51
C TRP A 135 26.12 -7.40 12.43
N GLY A 136 26.65 -6.55 11.56
CA GLY A 136 28.08 -6.19 11.48
C GLY A 136 28.56 -5.54 12.75
N LEU A 137 27.75 -4.64 13.30
CA LEU A 137 27.98 -4.06 14.60
C LEU A 137 27.96 -5.11 15.72
N VAL A 138 26.95 -5.99 15.72
CA VAL A 138 26.80 -7.06 16.72
C VAL A 138 27.94 -8.07 16.65
N VAL A 139 28.37 -8.49 15.46
CA VAL A 139 29.32 -9.58 15.22
C VAL A 139 30.78 -9.13 15.34
N THR A 140 31.09 -7.87 15.02
CA THR A 140 32.49 -7.42 14.80
C THR A 140 32.94 -6.32 15.73
N GLY A 141 32.02 -5.71 16.50
CA GLY A 141 32.29 -4.55 17.34
C GLY A 141 32.76 -3.32 16.56
N LYS A 142 32.68 -3.34 15.22
CA LYS A 142 33.15 -2.30 14.30
C LYS A 142 32.11 -2.02 13.23
N LEU A 143 32.03 -0.77 12.81
CA LEU A 143 31.22 -0.36 11.68
C LEU A 143 31.86 -0.90 10.39
N VAL A 144 31.15 -1.77 9.68
CA VAL A 144 31.46 -2.05 8.28
C VAL A 144 30.74 -0.95 7.50
N GLY A 145 31.49 -0.11 6.76
CA GLY A 145 30.91 0.88 5.84
C GLY A 145 30.04 0.22 4.76
N SER A 146 29.54 1.01 3.79
CA SER A 146 28.66 0.57 2.68
C SER A 146 28.79 -0.94 2.41
N VAL A 147 27.78 -1.69 2.85
CA VAL A 147 27.86 -3.15 2.89
C VAL A 147 28.08 -3.64 1.45
N ASP A 148 29.25 -4.23 1.21
CA ASP A 148 29.52 -4.93 -0.04
C ASP A 148 28.70 -6.22 -0.01
N ASP A 149 27.46 -6.14 -0.52
CA ASP A 149 26.52 -7.26 -0.58
C ASP A 149 27.14 -8.47 -1.31
N ARG A 150 28.05 -8.22 -2.27
CA ARG A 150 28.80 -9.27 -2.97
C ARG A 150 29.83 -9.94 -2.06
N GLY A 151 30.44 -9.18 -1.14
CA GLY A 151 31.39 -9.66 -0.14
C GLY A 151 30.75 -10.57 0.91
N LEU A 152 29.58 -10.19 1.45
CA LEU A 152 28.82 -11.01 2.42
C LEU A 152 28.28 -12.30 1.80
N GLY A 153 27.76 -12.23 0.57
CA GLY A 153 27.34 -13.41 -0.18
C GLY A 153 28.49 -14.39 -0.44
N ALA A 154 29.66 -13.89 -0.84
CA ALA A 154 30.87 -14.70 -1.00
C ALA A 154 31.42 -15.25 0.31
N ALA A 155 31.26 -14.52 1.43
CA ALA A 155 31.62 -14.98 2.77
C ALA A 155 30.74 -16.17 3.20
N LEU A 156 29.42 -16.05 3.09
CA LEU A 156 28.49 -17.13 3.42
C LEU A 156 28.73 -18.36 2.52
N THR A 157 28.95 -18.16 1.22
CA THR A 157 29.29 -19.24 0.27
C THR A 157 30.57 -19.99 0.69
N ARG A 158 31.63 -19.25 1.11
CA ARG A 158 32.87 -19.85 1.63
C ARG A 158 32.66 -20.60 2.93
N LEU A 159 31.85 -20.07 3.85
CA LEU A 159 31.50 -20.74 5.10
C LEU A 159 30.79 -22.07 4.82
N VAL A 160 29.81 -22.07 3.91
CA VAL A 160 29.07 -23.27 3.51
C VAL A 160 29.99 -24.30 2.87
N ALA A 161 30.86 -23.87 1.94
CA ALA A 161 31.82 -24.75 1.29
C ALA A 161 32.86 -25.35 2.26
N ARG A 162 33.20 -24.60 3.33
CA ARG A 162 34.17 -25.02 4.35
C ARG A 162 33.55 -25.94 5.42
N ALA A 163 32.32 -25.67 5.85
CA ALA A 163 31.74 -26.25 7.07
C ALA A 163 30.52 -27.15 6.83
N GLY A 164 29.88 -27.09 5.66
CA GLY A 164 28.69 -27.86 5.32
C GLY A 164 27.40 -27.40 6.01
N GLU A 165 26.26 -27.78 5.42
CA GLU A 165 24.90 -27.45 5.89
C GLU A 165 24.63 -27.79 7.38
N PRO A 166 25.11 -28.92 7.95
CA PRO A 166 24.88 -29.25 9.35
C PRO A 166 25.55 -28.29 10.37
N VAL A 167 26.63 -27.60 10.00
CA VAL A 167 27.31 -26.63 10.87
C VAL A 167 26.58 -25.30 10.88
N ILE A 168 26.04 -24.88 9.73
CA ILE A 168 25.18 -23.69 9.63
C ILE A 168 23.96 -23.87 10.52
N ARG A 169 23.33 -25.05 10.49
CA ARG A 169 22.20 -25.37 11.38
C ARG A 169 22.56 -25.22 12.86
N ARG A 170 23.71 -25.73 13.31
CA ARG A 170 24.16 -25.54 14.71
C ARG A 170 24.47 -24.09 15.03
N GLY A 171 25.09 -23.35 14.10
CA GLY A 171 25.38 -21.92 14.26
C GLY A 171 24.11 -21.08 14.40
N VAL A 172 23.07 -21.42 13.63
CA VAL A 172 21.71 -20.85 13.74
C VAL A 172 21.08 -21.19 15.09
N ASP A 173 21.11 -22.45 15.52
CA ASP A 173 20.55 -22.88 16.82
C ASP A 173 21.25 -22.20 18.02
N LEU A 174 22.53 -21.89 17.90
CA LEU A 174 23.30 -21.18 18.92
C LEU A 174 22.98 -19.68 18.90
N ALA A 175 22.93 -19.07 17.72
CA ALA A 175 22.45 -17.69 17.52
C ALA A 175 21.04 -17.49 18.11
N MET A 176 20.15 -18.47 17.96
CA MET A 176 18.80 -18.46 18.53
C MET A 176 18.81 -18.30 20.05
N ARG A 177 19.60 -19.11 20.77
CA ARG A 177 19.69 -19.03 22.23
C ARG A 177 20.25 -17.69 22.69
N MET A 178 21.23 -17.16 21.96
CA MET A 178 21.84 -15.87 22.29
C MET A 178 20.89 -14.70 22.07
N MET A 179 20.12 -14.71 20.98
CA MET A 179 19.09 -13.71 20.71
C MET A 179 17.97 -13.74 21.77
N GLY A 180 17.58 -14.93 22.23
CA GLY A 180 16.60 -15.12 23.29
C GLY A 180 17.03 -14.64 24.67
N GLU A 181 18.33 -14.42 24.91
CA GLU A 181 18.82 -13.86 26.19
C GLU A 181 19.14 -12.36 26.10
N GLN A 182 19.44 -11.85 24.90
CA GLN A 182 19.83 -10.45 24.70
C GLN A 182 18.67 -9.52 24.38
N PHE A 183 17.66 -9.98 23.63
CA PHE A 183 16.54 -9.12 23.17
C PHE A 183 15.25 -9.29 23.97
N VAL A 184 15.13 -10.35 24.76
CA VAL A 184 14.10 -10.49 25.79
C VAL A 184 14.76 -10.71 27.13
N THR A 185 14.20 -10.10 28.17
CA THR A 185 14.68 -10.32 29.53
C THR A 185 14.39 -11.75 29.98
N GLY A 186 13.35 -12.40 29.45
CA GLY A 186 13.09 -13.83 29.60
C GLY A 186 11.92 -14.29 28.74
N GLU A 187 11.80 -15.60 28.52
CA GLU A 187 10.69 -16.16 27.71
C GLU A 187 9.34 -16.02 28.44
N THR A 188 9.39 -15.98 29.78
CA THR A 188 8.22 -15.82 30.64
C THR A 188 8.43 -14.72 31.66
N ILE A 189 7.33 -14.14 32.16
CA ILE A 189 7.40 -13.07 33.17
C ILE A 189 8.12 -13.51 34.45
N LYS A 190 7.98 -14.79 34.84
CA LYS A 190 8.68 -15.34 36.01
C LYS A 190 10.19 -15.34 35.84
N GLU A 191 10.66 -15.68 34.64
CA GLU A 191 12.08 -15.67 34.32
C GLU A 191 12.62 -14.23 34.26
N ALA A 192 11.89 -13.33 33.60
CA ALA A 192 12.26 -11.92 33.51
C ALA A 192 12.38 -11.27 34.91
N LEU A 193 11.44 -11.55 35.81
CA LEU A 193 11.46 -11.10 37.21
C LEU A 193 12.66 -11.67 37.99
N LYS A 194 13.10 -12.90 37.69
CA LYS A 194 14.27 -13.50 38.35
C LYS A 194 15.56 -12.79 37.92
N ARG A 195 15.71 -12.50 36.63
CA ARG A 195 16.88 -11.85 36.04
C ARG A 195 16.96 -10.36 36.41
N ALA A 196 15.81 -9.70 36.60
CA ALA A 196 15.73 -8.28 36.96
C ALA A 196 16.43 -7.91 38.30
N LYS A 197 16.49 -8.85 39.26
CA LYS A 197 16.99 -8.60 40.63
C LYS A 197 18.39 -8.00 40.70
N GLU A 198 19.28 -8.35 39.78
CA GLU A 198 20.66 -7.85 39.80
C GLU A 198 20.73 -6.34 39.60
N LEU A 199 20.04 -5.82 38.59
CA LEU A 199 20.04 -4.37 38.32
C LEU A 199 19.12 -3.62 39.26
N GLU A 200 18.04 -4.25 39.76
CA GLU A 200 17.22 -3.65 40.84
C GLU A 200 18.07 -3.36 42.09
N ALA A 201 18.99 -4.26 42.46
CA ALA A 201 19.90 -4.04 43.58
C ALA A 201 20.87 -2.88 43.37
N LYS A 202 21.14 -2.48 42.11
CA LYS A 202 21.95 -1.31 41.74
C LYS A 202 21.14 -0.02 41.68
N GLY A 203 19.81 -0.07 41.83
CA GLY A 203 18.91 1.09 41.81
C GLY A 203 18.12 1.27 40.51
N PHE A 204 18.15 0.30 39.59
CA PHE A 204 17.25 0.28 38.44
C PHE A 204 15.84 -0.16 38.84
N ALA A 205 14.86 0.20 38.03
CA ALA A 205 13.49 -0.35 38.08
C ALA A 205 13.15 -1.01 36.74
N TYR A 206 11.99 -1.67 36.65
CA TYR A 206 11.55 -2.34 35.42
C TYR A 206 10.14 -1.92 34.99
N SER A 207 9.90 -1.93 33.68
CA SER A 207 8.57 -1.96 33.07
C SER A 207 8.54 -3.10 32.06
N TYR A 208 7.70 -4.10 32.28
CA TYR A 208 7.68 -5.28 31.42
C TYR A 208 6.78 -5.06 30.19
N ASP A 209 7.30 -5.43 29.02
CA ASP A 209 6.59 -5.43 27.74
C ASP A 209 6.32 -6.87 27.32
N MET A 210 5.04 -7.25 27.29
CA MET A 210 4.63 -8.61 26.96
C MET A 210 4.62 -8.89 25.45
N LEU A 211 5.12 -7.97 24.62
CA LEU A 211 5.26 -8.08 23.17
C LEU A 211 3.95 -8.29 22.38
N GLY A 212 2.79 -8.29 23.05
CA GLY A 212 1.49 -8.35 22.40
C GLY A 212 1.16 -7.03 21.70
N GLU A 213 0.76 -7.11 20.43
CA GLU A 213 0.30 -5.99 19.62
C GLU A 213 -0.60 -6.48 18.46
N ALA A 214 -1.33 -5.54 17.85
CA ALA A 214 -2.08 -5.74 16.61
C ALA A 214 -2.95 -7.02 16.60
N ALA A 215 -3.83 -7.16 17.60
CA ALA A 215 -4.81 -8.24 17.62
C ALA A 215 -5.57 -8.26 16.28
N THR A 216 -5.62 -9.41 15.63
CA THR A 216 -6.32 -9.56 14.35
C THR A 216 -7.73 -10.10 14.58
N THR A 217 -7.94 -10.83 15.67
CA THR A 217 -9.21 -11.46 16.04
C THR A 217 -9.60 -11.16 17.49
N ALA A 218 -10.87 -11.33 17.85
CA ALA A 218 -11.30 -11.31 19.24
C ALA A 218 -10.57 -12.35 20.12
N ALA A 219 -10.19 -13.50 19.54
CA ALA A 219 -9.43 -14.53 20.25
C ALA A 219 -8.01 -14.05 20.61
N ASP A 220 -7.35 -13.34 19.70
CA ASP A 220 -6.04 -12.72 19.97
C ASP A 220 -6.16 -11.69 21.09
N ALA A 221 -7.15 -10.81 21.01
CA ALA A 221 -7.39 -9.79 22.04
C ALA A 221 -7.62 -10.40 23.42
N LYS A 222 -8.40 -11.48 23.50
CA LYS A 222 -8.65 -12.23 24.73
C LYS A 222 -7.38 -12.91 25.26
N ARG A 223 -6.55 -13.47 24.38
CA ARG A 223 -5.25 -14.07 24.74
C ARG A 223 -4.33 -13.00 25.35
N TYR A 224 -4.12 -11.89 24.65
CA TYR A 224 -3.26 -10.80 25.12
C TYR A 224 -3.76 -10.20 26.44
N TYR A 225 -5.07 -10.03 26.61
CA TYR A 225 -5.66 -9.62 27.88
C TYR A 225 -5.26 -10.58 29.03
N ALA A 226 -5.39 -11.89 28.82
CA ALA A 226 -5.03 -12.89 29.82
C ALA A 226 -3.52 -12.88 30.12
N ASP A 227 -2.68 -12.67 29.10
CA ASP A 227 -1.23 -12.55 29.27
C ASP A 227 -0.85 -11.33 30.12
N TYR A 228 -1.49 -10.17 29.87
CA TYR A 228 -1.31 -8.97 30.69
C TYR A 228 -1.80 -9.18 32.13
N GLU A 229 -2.98 -9.77 32.32
CA GLU A 229 -3.53 -10.07 33.65
C GLU A 229 -2.58 -10.96 34.47
N GLN A 230 -2.08 -12.04 33.86
CA GLN A 230 -1.11 -12.95 34.49
C GLN A 230 0.21 -12.24 34.81
N ALA A 231 0.70 -11.39 33.89
CA ALA A 231 1.91 -10.61 34.12
C ALA A 231 1.73 -9.62 35.27
N ILE A 232 0.61 -8.89 35.34
CA ILE A 232 0.31 -7.93 36.43
C ILE A 232 0.31 -8.66 37.78
N HIS A 233 -0.31 -9.83 37.90
CA HIS A 233 -0.25 -10.61 39.13
C HIS A 233 1.16 -11.02 39.54
N ALA A 234 2.00 -11.43 38.58
CA ALA A 234 3.38 -11.82 38.85
C ALA A 234 4.24 -10.61 39.27
N ILE A 235 4.13 -9.51 38.54
CA ILE A 235 4.83 -8.25 38.79
C ILE A 235 4.41 -7.66 40.13
N GLY A 236 3.11 -7.61 40.42
CA GLY A 236 2.56 -7.09 41.66
C GLY A 236 3.05 -7.86 42.90
N LYS A 237 3.07 -9.20 42.83
CA LYS A 237 3.65 -10.03 43.90
C LYS A 237 5.14 -9.79 44.09
N ALA A 238 5.89 -9.61 42.99
CA ALA A 238 7.32 -9.32 43.05
C ALA A 238 7.62 -7.88 43.48
N SER A 239 6.71 -6.93 43.23
CA SER A 239 6.82 -5.55 43.70
C SER A 239 6.83 -5.50 45.22
N ALA A 240 6.02 -6.33 45.88
CA ALA A 240 5.98 -6.47 47.34
C ALA A 240 5.80 -5.14 48.09
N GLY A 241 4.98 -4.24 47.54
CA GLY A 241 4.67 -2.94 48.15
C GLY A 241 5.75 -1.87 47.95
N ARG A 242 6.71 -2.06 47.03
CA ARG A 242 7.70 -1.02 46.65
C ARG A 242 7.09 0.20 45.94
N GLY A 243 5.82 0.11 45.56
CA GLY A 243 5.04 1.17 44.91
C GLY A 243 5.45 1.43 43.47
N ILE A 244 4.83 2.44 42.87
CA ILE A 244 4.91 2.74 41.43
C ILE A 244 6.28 3.29 40.96
N TYR A 245 7.07 3.87 41.87
CA TYR A 245 8.36 4.50 41.52
C TYR A 245 9.53 3.52 41.71
N ALA A 246 9.69 2.94 42.90
CA ALA A 246 10.80 2.04 43.19
C ALA A 246 10.51 0.57 42.80
N GLY A 247 9.23 0.21 42.67
CA GLY A 247 8.80 -1.10 42.20
C GLY A 247 8.73 -1.22 40.67
N PRO A 248 8.55 -2.44 40.15
CA PRO A 248 8.33 -2.68 38.74
C PRO A 248 6.90 -2.30 38.29
N GLY A 249 6.72 -2.11 36.99
CA GLY A 249 5.42 -1.91 36.35
C GLY A 249 5.28 -2.74 35.08
N ILE A 250 4.20 -2.50 34.33
CA ILE A 250 3.92 -3.13 33.04
C ILE A 250 3.64 -2.08 31.97
N SER A 251 3.93 -2.40 30.70
CA SER A 251 3.50 -1.63 29.54
C SER A 251 2.54 -2.46 28.69
N ILE A 252 1.45 -1.84 28.26
CA ILE A 252 0.42 -2.46 27.42
C ILE A 252 0.26 -1.68 26.11
N LYS A 253 -0.12 -2.37 25.04
CA LYS A 253 -0.52 -1.74 23.77
C LYS A 253 -2.02 -1.89 23.58
N LEU A 254 -2.70 -0.82 23.19
CA LEU A 254 -4.16 -0.83 23.04
C LEU A 254 -4.57 -1.71 21.84
N SER A 255 -3.78 -1.73 20.77
CA SER A 255 -4.01 -2.64 19.63
C SER A 255 -3.99 -4.12 19.99
N ALA A 256 -3.32 -4.52 21.08
CA ALA A 256 -3.33 -5.90 21.56
C ALA A 256 -4.67 -6.29 22.22
N LEU A 257 -5.46 -5.32 22.67
CA LEU A 257 -6.65 -5.55 23.48
C LEU A 257 -7.96 -5.46 22.70
N HIS A 258 -7.91 -5.11 21.41
CA HIS A 258 -9.09 -5.09 20.56
C HIS A 258 -8.71 -5.17 19.08
N PRO A 259 -9.37 -6.04 18.30
CA PRO A 259 -8.99 -6.26 16.91
C PRO A 259 -9.29 -5.08 16.00
N ARG A 260 -10.20 -4.19 16.42
CA ARG A 260 -10.60 -2.99 15.67
C ARG A 260 -10.28 -1.70 16.43
N TYR A 261 -9.07 -1.57 16.94
CA TYR A 261 -8.59 -0.34 17.61
C TYR A 261 -8.27 0.76 16.57
N VAL A 262 -9.31 1.41 16.07
CA VAL A 262 -9.27 2.47 15.05
C VAL A 262 -10.40 3.49 15.25
N ARG A 263 -10.21 4.74 14.81
CA ARG A 263 -11.19 5.84 15.02
C ARG A 263 -12.58 5.55 14.41
N SER A 264 -12.65 4.83 13.30
CA SER A 264 -13.93 4.43 12.70
C SER A 264 -14.77 3.52 13.59
N GLN A 265 -14.13 2.81 14.52
CA GLN A 265 -14.77 1.87 15.45
C GLN A 265 -14.77 2.40 16.89
N ALA A 266 -14.75 3.73 17.05
CA ALA A 266 -14.66 4.41 18.34
C ALA A 266 -15.71 3.93 19.37
N ASP A 267 -16.94 3.67 18.95
CA ASP A 267 -17.99 3.15 19.84
C ASP A 267 -17.65 1.76 20.40
N ARG A 268 -17.10 0.86 19.57
CA ARG A 268 -16.58 -0.44 20.04
C ARG A 268 -15.38 -0.28 20.95
N VAL A 269 -14.44 0.60 20.60
CA VAL A 269 -13.27 0.84 21.43
C VAL A 269 -13.66 1.34 22.83
N MET A 270 -14.59 2.30 22.91
CA MET A 270 -15.07 2.80 24.19
C MET A 270 -15.97 1.80 24.94
N GLY A 271 -16.70 0.94 24.22
CA GLY A 271 -17.60 -0.05 24.81
C GLY A 271 -16.97 -1.40 25.17
N GLU A 272 -15.91 -1.80 24.49
CA GLU A 272 -15.29 -3.14 24.56
C GLU A 272 -13.84 -3.06 25.08
N LEU A 273 -13.00 -2.18 24.51
CA LEU A 273 -11.59 -2.07 24.89
C LEU A 273 -11.39 -1.32 26.21
N LEU A 274 -12.07 -0.17 26.40
CA LEU A 274 -11.93 0.62 27.64
C LEU A 274 -12.24 -0.20 28.90
N PRO A 275 -13.33 -1.00 28.97
CA PRO A 275 -13.56 -1.88 30.11
C PRO A 275 -12.43 -2.87 30.38
N ALA A 276 -11.83 -3.45 29.34
CA ALA A 276 -10.69 -4.36 29.49
C ALA A 276 -9.48 -3.64 30.10
N VAL A 277 -9.14 -2.45 29.59
CA VAL A 277 -8.05 -1.64 30.16
C VAL A 277 -8.35 -1.23 31.61
N LYS A 278 -9.59 -0.85 31.92
CA LYS A 278 -10.02 -0.53 33.29
C LYS A 278 -9.78 -1.69 34.24
N GLN A 279 -10.07 -2.93 33.85
CA GLN A 279 -9.81 -4.10 34.72
C GLN A 279 -8.32 -4.32 34.99
N LEU A 280 -7.46 -4.19 33.97
CA LEU A 280 -6.02 -4.26 34.14
C LEU A 280 -5.49 -3.13 35.05
N ALA A 281 -6.07 -1.93 34.93
CA ALA A 281 -5.74 -0.78 35.78
C ALA A 281 -6.18 -0.99 37.23
N LEU A 282 -7.37 -1.54 37.48
CA LEU A 282 -7.84 -1.88 38.83
C LEU A 282 -6.95 -2.94 39.48
N LEU A 283 -6.50 -3.93 38.70
CA LEU A 283 -5.59 -4.94 39.20
C LEU A 283 -4.21 -4.34 39.54
N SER A 284 -3.71 -3.44 38.69
CA SER A 284 -2.45 -2.74 38.90
C SER A 284 -2.51 -1.82 40.14
N LYS A 285 -3.65 -1.14 40.33
CA LYS A 285 -3.97 -0.39 41.56
C LYS A 285 -3.94 -1.29 42.79
N GLY A 286 -4.52 -2.49 42.72
CA GLY A 286 -4.55 -3.45 43.84
C GLY A 286 -3.14 -3.86 44.33
N TYR A 287 -2.14 -3.82 43.45
CA TYR A 287 -0.74 -4.10 43.78
C TYR A 287 0.14 -2.84 43.94
N ASP A 288 -0.42 -1.65 43.72
CA ASP A 288 0.30 -0.38 43.63
C ASP A 288 1.51 -0.42 42.68
N ILE A 289 1.30 -0.94 41.46
CA ILE A 289 2.31 -0.95 40.39
C ILE A 289 1.92 0.00 39.26
N GLY A 290 2.89 0.42 38.46
CA GLY A 290 2.64 1.24 37.27
C GLY A 290 2.06 0.41 36.12
N LEU A 291 1.06 0.95 35.44
CA LEU A 291 0.53 0.44 34.17
C LEU A 291 0.64 1.54 33.13
N ASN A 292 1.52 1.35 32.16
CA ASN A 292 1.79 2.32 31.11
C ASN A 292 1.10 1.94 29.81
N ILE A 293 0.37 2.88 29.20
CA ILE A 293 -0.20 2.72 27.87
C ILE A 293 0.82 3.20 26.84
N ASP A 294 1.33 2.28 26.01
CA ASP A 294 2.25 2.59 24.93
C ASP A 294 1.59 3.36 23.78
N ALA A 295 2.35 4.25 23.15
CA ALA A 295 1.93 4.99 21.97
C ALA A 295 2.31 4.23 20.70
N GLU A 296 1.35 4.18 19.76
CA GLU A 296 1.44 3.41 18.52
C GLU A 296 1.47 4.38 17.31
N GLU A 297 0.70 4.10 16.25
CA GLU A 297 0.59 4.98 15.07
C GLU A 297 -0.13 6.30 15.37
N ALA A 298 0.14 7.31 14.54
CA ALA A 298 -0.36 8.66 14.72
C ALA A 298 -1.89 8.77 14.66
N ASP A 299 -2.57 7.94 13.88
CA ASP A 299 -4.04 7.92 13.73
C ASP A 299 -4.80 7.34 14.95
N ARG A 300 -4.08 6.71 15.88
CA ARG A 300 -4.59 6.18 17.15
C ARG A 300 -4.39 7.14 18.32
N LEU A 301 -3.58 8.19 18.14
CA LEU A 301 -3.18 9.11 19.21
C LEU A 301 -4.39 9.76 19.89
N GLU A 302 -5.25 10.46 19.16
CA GLU A 302 -6.37 11.19 19.78
C GLU A 302 -7.42 10.25 20.36
N LEU A 303 -7.66 9.09 19.73
CA LEU A 303 -8.52 8.05 20.27
C LEU A 303 -8.01 7.55 21.63
N SER A 304 -6.71 7.30 21.77
CA SER A 304 -6.12 6.88 23.05
C SER A 304 -6.30 7.90 24.18
N LEU A 305 -6.38 9.20 23.86
CA LEU A 305 -6.64 10.25 24.85
C LEU A 305 -8.05 10.14 25.45
N ASP A 306 -9.04 9.73 24.65
CA ASP A 306 -10.39 9.49 25.16
C ASP A 306 -10.43 8.34 26.17
N LEU A 307 -9.59 7.32 25.98
CA LEU A 307 -9.43 6.24 26.96
C LEU A 307 -8.71 6.73 28.21
N LEU A 308 -7.61 7.49 28.04
CA LEU A 308 -6.86 8.04 29.16
C LEU A 308 -7.74 8.93 30.04
N GLU A 309 -8.53 9.82 29.45
CA GLU A 309 -9.42 10.71 30.22
C GLU A 309 -10.49 9.92 30.98
N SER A 310 -11.06 8.88 30.34
CA SER A 310 -12.06 8.02 30.98
C SER A 310 -11.46 7.25 32.17
N LEU A 311 -10.23 6.73 32.03
CA LEU A 311 -9.52 6.04 33.11
C LEU A 311 -9.10 7.01 34.23
N ALA A 312 -8.55 8.17 33.87
CA ALA A 312 -8.07 9.17 34.81
C ALA A 312 -9.21 9.72 35.69
N THR A 313 -10.40 9.88 35.13
CA THR A 313 -11.57 10.40 35.85
C THR A 313 -12.43 9.32 36.52
N ASP A 314 -12.10 8.03 36.32
CA ASP A 314 -12.87 6.91 36.89
C ASP A 314 -12.71 6.84 38.41
N PRO A 315 -13.79 6.92 39.22
CA PRO A 315 -13.70 6.93 40.68
C PRO A 315 -13.10 5.64 41.26
N ASP A 316 -13.23 4.50 40.58
CA ASP A 316 -12.71 3.22 41.06
C ASP A 316 -11.18 3.19 41.08
N LEU A 317 -10.54 4.09 40.31
CA LEU A 317 -9.09 4.26 40.24
C LEU A 317 -8.56 5.38 41.14
N ALA A 318 -9.41 6.04 41.95
CA ALA A 318 -8.99 7.11 42.86
C ALA A 318 -7.89 6.65 43.85
N GLY A 319 -6.96 7.54 44.18
CA GLY A 319 -5.85 7.27 45.10
C GLY A 319 -4.68 6.46 44.52
N TRP A 320 -4.71 6.11 43.22
CA TRP A 320 -3.62 5.42 42.55
C TRP A 320 -3.00 6.28 41.44
N ASN A 321 -1.70 6.52 41.55
CA ASN A 321 -0.93 7.36 40.63
C ASN A 321 -0.11 6.53 39.61
N GLY A 322 -0.34 5.23 39.53
CA GLY A 322 0.39 4.34 38.61
C GLY A 322 -0.11 4.33 37.17
N LEU A 323 -1.09 5.18 36.83
CA LEU A 323 -1.58 5.31 35.46
C LEU A 323 -0.52 6.04 34.61
N GLY A 324 0.04 5.31 33.66
CA GLY A 324 1.09 5.79 32.76
C GLY A 324 0.65 5.92 31.31
N PHE A 325 1.25 6.86 30.59
CA PHE A 325 0.94 7.14 29.19
C PHE A 325 2.18 7.62 28.42
N VAL A 326 2.38 7.10 27.21
CA VAL A 326 3.50 7.49 26.34
C VAL A 326 3.12 8.66 25.43
N VAL A 327 4.02 9.62 25.29
CA VAL A 327 3.96 10.69 24.28
C VAL A 327 5.21 10.66 23.40
N GLN A 328 5.04 10.91 22.10
CA GLN A 328 6.09 10.74 21.10
C GLN A 328 6.62 12.09 20.61
N GLY A 329 7.84 12.45 21.00
CA GLY A 329 8.49 13.73 20.67
C GLY A 329 8.78 13.96 19.18
N TYR A 330 8.72 12.91 18.35
CA TYR A 330 8.80 13.05 16.89
C TYR A 330 7.52 13.62 16.26
N GLY A 331 6.42 13.68 17.02
CA GLY A 331 5.09 14.03 16.53
C GLY A 331 4.80 15.50 16.78
N LYS A 332 4.27 16.19 15.77
CA LYS A 332 3.99 17.64 15.82
C LYS A 332 2.99 18.03 16.93
N ARG A 333 2.19 17.05 17.40
CA ARG A 333 1.19 17.20 18.47
C ARG A 333 1.73 17.08 19.89
N CYS A 334 2.94 16.52 20.09
CA CYS A 334 3.49 16.19 21.40
C CYS A 334 3.44 17.34 22.44
N PRO A 335 3.85 18.58 22.15
CA PRO A 335 3.80 19.66 23.14
C PRO A 335 2.38 19.97 23.62
N PHE A 336 1.40 19.93 22.72
CA PHE A 336 -0.01 20.18 23.02
C PHE A 336 -0.65 19.03 23.82
N MET A 337 -0.22 17.79 23.55
CA MET A 337 -0.62 16.64 24.36
C MET A 337 -0.14 16.77 25.80
N ILE A 338 1.09 17.21 26.02
CA ILE A 338 1.62 17.41 27.37
C ILE A 338 0.81 18.47 28.11
N ASP A 339 0.47 19.58 27.46
CA ASP A 339 -0.37 20.62 28.05
C ASP A 339 -1.75 20.05 28.46
N TRP A 340 -2.36 19.20 27.62
CA TRP A 340 -3.62 18.52 27.93
C TRP A 340 -3.50 17.48 29.04
N ILE A 341 -2.44 16.66 29.06
CA ILE A 341 -2.22 15.64 30.10
C ILE A 341 -2.00 16.31 31.46
N VAL A 342 -1.25 17.41 31.52
CA VAL A 342 -1.05 18.18 32.76
C VAL A 342 -2.36 18.76 33.28
N ASP A 343 -3.22 19.30 32.39
CA ASP A 343 -4.57 19.73 32.76
C ASP A 343 -5.43 18.56 33.27
N LEU A 344 -5.46 17.44 32.54
CA LEU A 344 -6.20 16.24 32.92
C LEU A 344 -5.76 15.73 34.29
N ALA A 345 -4.45 15.60 34.52
CA ALA A 345 -3.88 15.17 35.79
C ALA A 345 -4.37 16.02 36.97
N ARG A 346 -4.36 17.35 36.83
CA ARG A 346 -4.84 18.28 37.85
C ARG A 346 -6.34 18.16 38.10
N ARG A 347 -7.16 18.08 37.04
CA ARG A 347 -8.62 17.94 37.17
C ARG A 347 -9.06 16.59 37.70
N ALA A 348 -8.29 15.55 37.42
CA ALA A 348 -8.53 14.19 37.88
C ALA A 348 -7.94 13.89 39.27
N ASP A 349 -7.20 14.84 39.87
CA ASP A 349 -6.43 14.68 41.10
C ASP A 349 -5.52 13.43 41.04
N ARG A 350 -4.79 13.30 39.93
CA ARG A 350 -3.91 12.15 39.64
C ARG A 350 -2.57 12.62 39.14
N ARG A 351 -1.50 12.04 39.70
CA ARG A 351 -0.15 12.27 39.21
C ARG A 351 0.20 11.28 38.10
N ILE A 352 -0.15 11.63 36.86
CA ILE A 352 0.01 10.74 35.70
C ILE A 352 1.49 10.50 35.41
N MET A 353 1.88 9.24 35.18
CA MET A 353 3.25 8.89 34.75
C MET A 353 3.38 9.13 33.25
N VAL A 354 4.21 10.07 32.82
CA VAL A 354 4.30 10.45 31.40
C VAL A 354 5.64 10.01 30.83
N ARG A 355 5.64 8.98 29.99
CA ARG A 355 6.82 8.53 29.28
C ARG A 355 7.00 9.32 27.99
N LEU A 356 8.01 10.18 27.96
CA LEU A 356 8.42 10.87 26.73
C LEU A 356 9.40 9.96 25.97
N VAL A 357 9.01 9.54 24.77
CA VAL A 357 9.86 8.82 23.81
C VAL A 357 10.10 9.72 22.59
N LYS A 358 11.00 9.33 21.68
CA LYS A 358 11.06 9.95 20.35
C LYS A 358 9.91 9.47 19.47
N GLY A 359 9.92 8.19 19.12
CA GLY A 359 8.90 7.55 18.29
C GLY A 359 9.48 6.34 17.55
N ALA A 360 8.65 5.35 17.23
CA ALA A 360 9.10 4.06 16.67
C ALA A 360 8.48 3.70 15.31
N TYR A 361 7.65 4.59 14.75
CA TYR A 361 6.85 4.33 13.53
C TYR A 361 7.19 5.28 12.38
N TRP A 362 8.34 5.96 12.44
CA TRP A 362 8.61 7.14 11.61
C TRP A 362 8.46 6.87 10.10
N ASP A 363 9.08 5.82 9.58
CA ASP A 363 9.01 5.44 8.17
C ASP A 363 7.60 5.06 7.71
N ALA A 364 6.85 4.34 8.55
CA ALA A 364 5.46 3.98 8.32
C ALA A 364 4.58 5.23 8.25
N GLU A 365 4.81 6.24 9.11
CA GLU A 365 4.07 7.51 9.09
C GLU A 365 4.36 8.33 7.82
N ILE A 366 5.61 8.34 7.33
CA ILE A 366 5.95 8.99 6.05
C ILE A 366 5.21 8.29 4.91
N LYS A 367 5.32 6.96 4.81
CA LYS A 367 4.64 6.18 3.77
C LYS A 367 3.13 6.39 3.80
N ARG A 368 2.51 6.30 4.99
CA ARG A 368 1.05 6.40 5.14
C ARG A 368 0.53 7.77 4.71
N ALA A 369 1.20 8.86 5.11
CA ALA A 369 0.81 10.20 4.70
C ALA A 369 0.90 10.41 3.18
N GLN A 370 1.93 9.84 2.52
CA GLN A 370 2.07 9.90 1.06
C GLN A 370 1.00 9.09 0.33
N VAL A 371 0.75 7.84 0.78
CA VAL A 371 -0.29 6.97 0.19
C VAL A 371 -1.67 7.62 0.32
N ASP A 372 -2.00 8.15 1.50
CA ASP A 372 -3.29 8.76 1.78
C ASP A 372 -3.44 10.17 1.17
N GLY A 373 -2.38 10.75 0.59
CA GLY A 373 -2.41 12.06 -0.06
C GLY A 373 -2.72 13.20 0.91
N LEU A 374 -2.15 13.16 2.12
CA LEU A 374 -2.49 14.09 3.19
C LEU A 374 -1.68 15.39 3.11
N ALA A 375 -2.16 16.46 3.75
CA ALA A 375 -1.57 17.79 3.62
C ALA A 375 -0.08 17.87 4.00
N ASP A 376 0.32 17.17 5.06
CA ASP A 376 1.68 17.09 5.59
C ASP A 376 1.82 15.80 6.44
N PHE A 377 3.02 15.51 6.89
CA PHE A 377 3.35 14.44 7.83
C PHE A 377 2.90 14.77 9.26
N PRO A 378 2.48 13.76 10.04
CA PRO A 378 2.15 13.94 11.44
C PRO A 378 3.38 13.96 12.36
N VAL A 379 4.54 13.68 11.77
CA VAL A 379 5.85 13.59 12.40
C VAL A 379 6.82 14.57 11.73
N TYR A 380 7.91 14.91 12.43
CA TYR A 380 9.02 15.65 11.86
C TYR A 380 9.78 14.80 10.84
N THR A 381 10.29 15.42 9.79
CA THR A 381 11.01 14.73 8.70
C THR A 381 12.53 14.77 8.88
N ARG A 382 13.05 15.66 9.74
CA ARG A 382 14.45 15.66 10.18
C ARG A 382 14.56 15.13 11.61
N LYS A 383 15.52 14.25 11.87
CA LYS A 383 15.80 13.68 13.20
C LYS A 383 16.18 14.76 14.20
N VAL A 384 16.95 15.78 13.80
CA VAL A 384 17.34 16.88 14.70
C VAL A 384 16.14 17.72 15.15
N HIS A 385 15.08 17.81 14.35
CA HIS A 385 13.84 18.46 14.76
C HIS A 385 13.14 17.69 15.89
N THR A 386 13.15 16.35 15.80
CA THR A 386 12.67 15.48 16.88
C THR A 386 13.50 15.68 18.16
N ASP A 387 14.82 15.88 18.06
CA ASP A 387 15.65 16.15 19.25
C ASP A 387 15.26 17.48 19.93
N VAL A 388 15.07 18.55 19.14
CA VAL A 388 14.62 19.86 19.64
C VAL A 388 13.25 19.74 20.31
N ALA A 389 12.30 19.08 19.65
CA ALA A 389 10.96 18.88 20.18
C ALA A 389 10.97 18.05 21.47
N TYR A 390 11.81 17.01 21.56
CA TYR A 390 11.98 16.21 22.77
C TYR A 390 12.48 17.07 23.95
N ILE A 391 13.48 17.93 23.74
CA ILE A 391 14.01 18.82 24.79
C ILE A 391 12.94 19.81 25.26
N ALA A 392 12.23 20.46 24.33
CA ALA A 392 11.15 21.41 24.67
C ALA A 392 10.01 20.72 25.45
N CYS A 393 9.63 19.50 25.04
CA CYS A 393 8.65 18.68 25.76
C CYS A 393 9.13 18.27 27.16
N ALA A 394 10.42 17.97 27.30
CA ALA A 394 10.99 17.62 28.59
C ALA A 394 10.98 18.80 29.58
N GLN A 395 11.26 20.02 29.12
CA GLN A 395 11.12 21.23 29.94
C GLN A 395 9.68 21.43 30.43
N LYS A 396 8.67 21.24 29.54
CA LYS A 396 7.25 21.32 29.92
C LYS A 396 6.89 20.31 31.02
N LEU A 397 7.37 19.07 30.90
CA LEU A 397 7.13 18.03 31.89
C LEU A 397 7.81 18.32 33.24
N LEU A 398 9.07 18.78 33.23
CA LEU A 398 9.80 19.17 34.44
C LEU A 398 9.15 20.36 35.16
N ALA A 399 8.42 21.22 34.44
CA ALA A 399 7.73 22.38 34.99
C ALA A 399 6.38 22.06 35.67
N ALA A 400 5.91 20.80 35.63
CA ALA A 400 4.64 20.38 36.25
C ALA A 400 4.79 19.19 37.22
N PRO A 401 5.72 19.23 38.19
CA PRO A 401 6.00 18.10 39.06
C PRO A 401 4.82 17.74 40.00
N ASP A 402 3.89 18.67 40.21
CA ASP A 402 2.64 18.48 40.95
C ASP A 402 1.68 17.53 40.21
N ALA A 403 1.62 17.65 38.88
CA ALA A 403 0.62 17.00 38.04
C ALA A 403 1.14 15.72 37.39
N VAL A 404 2.42 15.65 37.05
CA VAL A 404 2.97 14.50 36.32
C VAL A 404 4.23 13.94 36.97
N PHE A 405 4.48 12.67 36.71
CA PHE A 405 5.77 12.01 36.93
C PHE A 405 6.46 11.81 35.57
N PRO A 406 7.44 12.66 35.19
CA PRO A 406 8.11 12.55 33.90
C PRO A 406 9.04 11.33 33.84
N GLN A 407 8.98 10.59 32.74
CA GLN A 407 9.83 9.45 32.46
C GLN A 407 10.51 9.64 31.10
N PHE A 408 11.81 9.93 31.10
CA PHE A 408 12.54 10.29 29.87
C PHE A 408 13.20 9.06 29.25
N ALA A 409 12.58 8.49 28.22
CA ALA A 409 13.05 7.31 27.52
C ALA A 409 13.96 7.67 26.35
N THR A 410 15.28 7.52 26.53
CA THR A 410 16.28 7.85 25.49
C THR A 410 17.58 7.08 25.69
N HIS A 411 18.23 6.71 24.58
CA HIS A 411 19.61 6.20 24.57
C HIS A 411 20.63 7.27 24.15
N ASN A 412 20.19 8.49 23.87
CA ASN A 412 21.06 9.57 23.43
C ASN A 412 21.66 10.30 24.64
N ALA A 413 22.98 10.22 24.80
CA ALA A 413 23.70 10.81 25.93
C ALA A 413 23.62 12.34 25.96
N GLN A 414 23.57 13.01 24.80
CA GLN A 414 23.38 14.46 24.71
C GLN A 414 22.01 14.84 25.26
N THR A 415 20.94 14.16 24.81
CA THR A 415 19.57 14.40 25.29
C THR A 415 19.44 14.15 26.80
N LEU A 416 20.06 13.06 27.29
CA LEU A 416 20.10 12.74 28.71
C LEU A 416 20.80 13.85 29.52
N ALA A 417 21.99 14.26 29.08
CA ALA A 417 22.76 15.31 29.74
C ALA A 417 22.00 16.64 29.77
N THR A 418 21.33 17.00 28.67
CA THR A 418 20.45 18.19 28.61
C THR A 418 19.38 18.14 29.69
N ILE A 419 18.65 17.03 29.80
CA ILE A 419 17.56 16.90 30.77
C ILE A 419 18.08 16.85 32.20
N TYR A 420 19.21 16.17 32.44
CA TYR A 420 19.85 16.15 33.75
C TYR A 420 20.20 17.56 34.24
N GLN A 421 20.78 18.40 33.38
CA GLN A 421 21.13 19.77 33.73
C GLN A 421 19.88 20.67 33.88
N LEU A 422 18.85 20.46 33.06
CA LEU A 422 17.57 21.18 33.16
C LEU A 422 16.82 20.89 34.46
N ALA A 423 16.89 19.66 34.96
CA ALA A 423 16.22 19.27 36.20
C ALA A 423 16.92 19.82 37.46
N GLY A 424 18.18 20.23 37.34
CA GLY A 424 18.95 20.78 38.43
C GLY A 424 19.48 19.74 39.44
N PRO A 425 20.21 20.21 40.46
CA PRO A 425 20.90 19.35 41.42
C PRO A 425 19.95 18.68 42.42
N ASP A 426 18.87 19.37 42.81
CA ASP A 426 17.90 18.89 43.80
C ASP A 426 17.09 17.72 43.22
N PHE A 427 17.19 16.56 43.85
CA PHE A 427 16.52 15.36 43.38
C PHE A 427 16.04 14.46 44.52
N ALA A 428 14.82 13.96 44.36
CA ALA A 428 14.27 12.86 45.16
C ALA A 428 13.59 11.83 44.25
N ILE A 429 13.65 10.56 44.65
CA ILE A 429 12.91 9.49 43.96
C ILE A 429 11.43 9.86 43.92
N GLY A 430 10.82 9.72 42.74
CA GLY A 430 9.45 10.14 42.48
C GLY A 430 9.34 11.52 41.86
N GLN A 431 10.40 12.31 41.72
CA GLN A 431 10.33 13.56 40.95
C GLN A 431 10.27 13.32 39.44
N TYR A 432 11.25 12.59 38.90
CA TYR A 432 11.28 12.08 37.53
C TYR A 432 12.18 10.85 37.46
N GLU A 433 12.17 10.14 36.33
CA GLU A 433 13.14 9.07 36.05
C GLU A 433 13.59 9.11 34.58
N PHE A 434 14.72 8.46 34.30
CA PHE A 434 15.05 8.08 32.93
C PHE A 434 14.53 6.67 32.63
N GLN A 435 14.46 6.33 31.35
CA GLN A 435 14.17 4.96 30.92
C GLN A 435 15.06 4.54 29.75
N CYS A 436 15.27 3.24 29.66
CA CYS A 436 16.06 2.63 28.60
C CYS A 436 15.51 1.26 28.23
N LEU A 437 15.92 0.75 27.09
CA LEU A 437 15.57 -0.60 26.67
C LEU A 437 16.57 -1.62 27.22
N HIS A 438 16.07 -2.80 27.56
CA HIS A 438 16.88 -3.96 27.90
C HIS A 438 17.80 -4.41 26.76
N GLY A 439 19.02 -4.82 27.08
CA GLY A 439 20.03 -5.30 26.14
C GLY A 439 20.65 -4.20 25.27
N MET A 440 20.34 -2.92 25.53
CA MET A 440 20.78 -1.80 24.70
C MET A 440 21.20 -0.58 25.53
N GLY A 441 20.36 -0.15 26.47
CA GLY A 441 20.55 1.11 27.19
C GLY A 441 21.39 1.00 28.46
N GLU A 442 21.55 -0.21 29.01
CA GLU A 442 22.24 -0.44 30.28
C GLU A 442 23.66 0.14 30.33
N PRO A 443 24.51 0.00 29.28
CA PRO A 443 25.87 0.56 29.30
C PRO A 443 25.91 2.09 29.56
N LEU A 444 24.91 2.83 29.06
CA LEU A 444 24.78 4.27 29.31
C LEU A 444 24.34 4.51 30.75
N TYR A 445 23.27 3.83 31.17
CA TYR A 445 22.62 4.13 32.45
C TYR A 445 23.35 3.57 33.67
N GLU A 446 24.26 2.62 33.52
CA GLU A 446 25.24 2.26 34.56
C GLU A 446 26.19 3.41 34.91
N GLN A 447 26.31 4.42 34.03
CA GLN A 447 27.03 5.68 34.32
C GLN A 447 26.12 6.76 34.94
N VAL A 448 24.84 6.47 35.15
CA VAL A 448 23.82 7.43 35.61
C VAL A 448 23.25 7.02 36.96
N VAL A 449 22.89 5.75 37.11
CA VAL A 449 22.26 5.19 38.31
C VAL A 449 23.29 5.04 39.45
N GLY A 450 22.87 5.40 40.67
CA GLY A 450 23.65 5.25 41.90
C GLY A 450 24.36 6.52 42.38
N THR A 451 24.65 6.57 43.68
CA THR A 451 25.21 7.75 44.36
C THR A 451 26.63 8.13 43.93
N GLY A 452 27.39 7.18 43.37
CA GLY A 452 28.72 7.41 42.81
C GLY A 452 28.72 7.88 41.34
N LYS A 453 27.54 8.16 40.78
CA LYS A 453 27.31 8.53 39.37
C LYS A 453 26.53 9.86 39.30
N LEU A 454 25.49 9.94 38.46
CA LEU A 454 24.60 11.11 38.41
C LEU A 454 23.45 11.01 39.43
N ASN A 455 23.32 9.89 40.14
CA ASN A 455 22.30 9.62 41.13
C ASN A 455 20.88 9.92 40.63
N ARG A 456 20.54 9.39 39.45
CA ARG A 456 19.19 9.43 38.87
C ARG A 456 18.72 8.01 38.55
N PRO A 457 17.46 7.65 38.81
CA PRO A 457 16.95 6.31 38.55
C PRO A 457 16.74 6.10 37.05
N CYS A 458 16.87 4.84 36.64
CA CYS A 458 16.51 4.40 35.29
C CYS A 458 15.59 3.18 35.37
N ARG A 459 14.45 3.25 34.66
CA ARG A 459 13.56 2.10 34.46
C ARG A 459 13.88 1.41 33.15
N ILE A 460 14.18 0.13 33.22
CA ILE A 460 14.43 -0.72 32.06
C ILE A 460 13.10 -1.22 31.51
N TYR A 461 12.83 -0.87 30.26
CA TYR A 461 11.76 -1.45 29.47
C TYR A 461 12.19 -2.85 29.01
N ALA A 462 11.53 -3.88 29.51
CA ALA A 462 11.99 -5.26 29.47
C ALA A 462 11.03 -6.15 28.66
N PRO A 463 11.37 -6.49 27.40
CA PRO A 463 10.58 -7.41 26.60
C PRO A 463 10.51 -8.82 27.21
N VAL A 464 9.32 -9.43 27.17
CA VAL A 464 9.02 -10.76 27.71
C VAL A 464 8.17 -11.50 26.71
N GLY A 465 8.65 -12.65 26.23
CA GLY A 465 7.89 -13.51 25.34
C GLY A 465 8.75 -14.56 24.65
N THR A 466 8.08 -15.50 23.99
CA THR A 466 8.71 -16.56 23.18
C THR A 466 9.49 -15.99 21.99
N HIS A 467 10.41 -16.77 21.43
CA HIS A 467 11.10 -16.43 20.18
C HIS A 467 10.15 -16.04 19.02
N GLU A 468 9.04 -16.77 18.82
CA GLU A 468 8.06 -16.45 17.76
C GLU A 468 7.49 -15.03 17.91
N THR A 469 7.04 -14.69 19.11
CA THR A 469 6.50 -13.36 19.45
C THR A 469 7.54 -12.24 19.29
N LEU A 470 8.80 -12.49 19.67
CA LEU A 470 9.89 -11.53 19.49
C LEU A 470 10.15 -11.22 18.01
N LEU A 471 10.16 -12.24 17.14
CA LEU A 471 10.55 -12.08 15.74
C LEU A 471 9.59 -11.20 14.94
N ALA A 472 8.29 -11.22 15.27
CA ALA A 472 7.31 -10.32 14.64
C ALA A 472 7.69 -8.84 14.82
N TYR A 473 8.34 -8.52 15.94
CA TYR A 473 8.68 -7.17 16.39
C TYR A 473 10.16 -6.77 16.18
N LEU A 474 11.06 -7.75 16.09
CA LEU A 474 12.51 -7.54 16.16
C LEU A 474 13.05 -6.55 15.11
N VAL A 475 12.53 -6.58 13.87
CA VAL A 475 13.03 -5.68 12.80
C VAL A 475 12.80 -4.22 13.17
N ARG A 476 11.58 -3.85 13.56
CA ARG A 476 11.26 -2.47 13.99
C ARG A 476 12.14 -2.04 15.17
N ARG A 477 12.42 -2.97 16.09
CA ARG A 477 13.30 -2.71 17.23
C ARG A 477 14.75 -2.46 16.82
N LEU A 478 15.26 -3.24 15.87
CA LEU A 478 16.61 -3.06 15.34
C LEU A 478 16.74 -1.72 14.59
N LEU A 479 15.71 -1.33 13.86
CA LEU A 479 15.68 -0.05 13.14
C LEU A 479 15.74 1.16 14.07
N GLU A 480 15.04 1.10 15.22
CA GLU A 480 15.01 2.17 16.23
C GLU A 480 16.42 2.63 16.64
N ASN A 481 17.37 1.70 16.72
CA ASN A 481 18.74 1.98 17.17
C ASN A 481 19.82 1.76 16.09
N GLY A 482 19.46 1.15 14.96
CA GLY A 482 20.37 0.78 13.86
C GLY A 482 20.41 1.74 12.67
N ALA A 483 19.51 2.72 12.57
CA ALA A 483 19.55 3.74 11.50
C ALA A 483 20.84 4.60 11.57
N ASN A 484 21.28 5.19 10.47
CA ASN A 484 22.51 6.00 10.44
C ASN A 484 22.45 7.24 11.34
N SER A 485 21.26 7.79 11.52
CA SER A 485 21.00 8.93 12.39
C SER A 485 20.84 8.55 13.86
N SER A 486 20.80 7.25 14.19
CA SER A 486 20.71 6.74 15.57
C SER A 486 21.98 7.04 16.36
N PHE A 487 21.81 7.44 17.62
CA PHE A 487 22.94 7.65 18.53
C PHE A 487 23.71 6.36 18.82
N VAL A 488 23.00 5.23 18.97
CA VAL A 488 23.62 3.92 19.28
C VAL A 488 24.47 3.43 18.10
N ASN A 489 24.07 3.74 16.87
CA ASN A 489 24.88 3.44 15.69
C ASN A 489 26.10 4.38 15.61
N ARG A 490 25.88 5.70 15.77
CA ARG A 490 26.95 6.72 15.71
C ARG A 490 28.02 6.59 16.79
N ILE A 491 27.68 6.11 17.99
CA ILE A 491 28.67 5.97 19.07
C ILE A 491 29.70 4.88 18.79
N ALA A 492 29.27 3.82 18.09
CA ALA A 492 30.13 2.71 17.70
C ALA A 492 30.95 3.00 16.43
N ASP A 493 30.59 4.04 15.65
CA ASP A 493 31.39 4.50 14.53
C ASP A 493 32.59 5.34 15.03
N PRO A 494 33.85 4.88 14.83
CA PRO A 494 35.04 5.63 15.23
C PRO A 494 35.24 6.91 14.41
N ASN A 495 34.60 7.06 13.24
CA ASN A 495 34.73 8.25 12.40
C ASN A 495 33.86 9.42 12.89
N VAL A 496 32.84 9.15 13.70
CA VAL A 496 32.02 10.21 14.31
C VAL A 496 32.78 10.77 15.51
N SER A 497 33.07 12.07 15.50
CA SER A 497 33.77 12.71 16.61
C SER A 497 32.87 12.82 17.85
N ILE A 498 33.47 12.93 19.05
CA ILE A 498 32.68 13.17 20.27
C ILE A 498 31.96 14.52 20.20
N GLU A 499 32.61 15.53 19.61
CA GLU A 499 32.02 16.87 19.45
C GLU A 499 30.76 16.84 18.57
N GLU A 500 30.73 16.05 17.50
CA GLU A 500 29.53 15.85 16.68
C GLU A 500 28.38 15.14 17.41
N MET A 501 28.67 14.32 18.42
CA MET A 501 27.64 13.60 19.19
C MET A 501 27.04 14.44 20.31
N ILE A 502 27.78 15.42 20.82
CA ILE A 502 27.35 16.30 21.92
C ILE A 502 26.86 17.67 21.43
N ALA A 503 26.86 17.90 20.10
CA ALA A 503 26.34 19.11 19.49
C ALA A 503 24.90 19.41 19.96
N ASP A 504 24.64 20.68 20.31
CA ASP A 504 23.31 21.12 20.72
C ASP A 504 22.36 21.14 19.52
N PRO A 505 21.27 20.35 19.53
CA PRO A 505 20.35 20.27 18.40
C PRO A 505 19.66 21.61 18.10
N ALA A 506 19.42 22.48 19.09
CA ALA A 506 18.83 23.80 18.86
C ALA A 506 19.80 24.75 18.15
N ASP A 507 21.10 24.66 18.45
CA ASP A 507 22.14 25.42 17.74
C ASP A 507 22.30 24.89 16.30
N VAL A 508 22.27 23.57 16.10
CA VAL A 508 22.32 22.94 14.76
C VAL A 508 21.17 23.42 13.88
N VAL A 509 19.92 23.39 14.40
CA VAL A 509 18.75 23.82 13.62
C VAL A 509 18.78 25.31 13.31
N ARG A 510 19.22 26.16 14.23
CA ARG A 510 19.35 27.61 13.99
C ARG A 510 20.40 27.97 12.96
N ALA A 511 21.45 27.16 12.86
CA ALA A 511 22.51 27.36 11.89
C ALA A 511 22.10 26.92 10.47
N MET A 512 20.96 26.25 10.30
CA MET A 512 20.45 25.87 8.98
C MET A 512 20.04 27.11 8.17
N ALA A 513 20.18 27.04 6.85
CA ALA A 513 19.71 28.10 5.95
C ALA A 513 18.20 28.36 6.10
N HIS A 514 17.42 27.31 6.35
CA HIS A 514 15.97 27.35 6.57
C HIS A 514 15.61 26.56 7.84
N PRO A 515 15.73 27.16 9.05
CA PRO A 515 15.44 26.47 10.31
C PRO A 515 14.02 25.92 10.34
N GLY A 516 13.88 24.63 10.66
CA GLY A 516 12.58 23.96 10.75
C GLY A 516 12.01 23.47 9.41
N HIS A 517 12.68 23.71 8.28
CA HIS A 517 12.21 23.22 6.98
C HIS A 517 12.25 21.68 6.90
N HIS A 518 11.26 21.07 6.26
CA HIS A 518 11.21 19.62 6.05
C HIS A 518 12.46 19.08 5.32
N HIS A 519 12.69 17.78 5.37
CA HIS A 519 13.85 17.12 4.79
C HIS A 519 13.82 17.15 3.25
N ASP A 520 14.91 17.57 2.62
CA ASP A 520 14.96 17.87 1.18
C ASP A 520 14.74 16.64 0.27
N GLN A 521 14.98 15.44 0.81
CA GLN A 521 14.79 14.16 0.11
C GLN A 521 13.44 13.48 0.40
N ILE A 522 12.58 14.09 1.23
CA ILE A 522 11.26 13.56 1.55
C ILE A 522 10.21 14.45 0.90
N ALA A 523 9.68 14.01 -0.24
CA ALA A 523 8.61 14.73 -0.94
C ALA A 523 7.34 14.76 -0.08
N LEU A 524 6.72 15.94 0.03
CA LEU A 524 5.37 16.06 0.56
C LEU A 524 4.39 15.23 -0.28
N PRO A 525 3.27 14.75 0.30
CA PRO A 525 2.30 13.94 -0.44
C PRO A 525 1.78 14.60 -1.72
N ALA A 526 1.59 15.93 -1.72
CA ALA A 526 1.14 16.69 -2.90
C ALA A 526 2.17 16.72 -4.05
N ASP A 527 3.46 16.60 -3.72
CA ASP A 527 4.60 16.76 -4.62
C ASP A 527 5.26 15.42 -4.99
N LEU A 528 4.55 14.31 -4.77
CA LEU A 528 5.08 12.96 -4.96
C LEU A 528 5.49 12.65 -6.39
N TYR A 529 4.88 13.33 -7.37
CA TYR A 529 5.14 13.11 -8.80
C TYR A 529 5.82 14.32 -9.42
N PRO A 530 6.89 14.13 -10.21
CA PRO A 530 7.65 15.25 -10.78
C PRO A 530 6.91 15.99 -11.91
N ASP A 531 5.96 15.33 -12.58
CA ASP A 531 5.26 15.81 -13.78
C ASP A 531 3.86 16.37 -13.50
N ARG A 532 3.33 16.17 -12.29
CA ARG A 532 1.98 16.57 -11.89
C ARG A 532 1.83 16.68 -10.39
N ARG A 533 0.88 17.50 -9.92
CA ARG A 533 0.46 17.49 -8.51
C ARG A 533 -0.36 16.23 -8.20
N ASN A 534 -0.11 15.62 -7.04
CA ASN A 534 -0.93 14.51 -6.53
C ASN A 534 -2.33 14.98 -6.09
N SER A 535 -3.29 14.06 -6.09
CA SER A 535 -4.62 14.27 -5.50
C SER A 535 -4.54 14.28 -3.96
N ASP A 536 -5.31 15.17 -3.32
CA ASP A 536 -5.35 15.24 -1.85
C ASP A 536 -6.46 14.32 -1.31
N GLY A 537 -6.17 13.55 -0.28
CA GLY A 537 -7.15 12.79 0.50
C GLY A 537 -7.70 13.57 1.69
N LEU A 538 -8.44 12.85 2.54
CA LEU A 538 -8.98 13.36 3.80
C LEU A 538 -8.57 12.43 4.93
N ASP A 539 -8.05 13.01 6.02
CA ASP A 539 -7.68 12.27 7.22
C ASP A 539 -8.93 11.97 8.07
N LEU A 540 -9.37 10.71 8.03
CA LEU A 540 -10.55 10.24 8.76
C LEU A 540 -10.27 9.93 10.24
N SER A 541 -9.07 10.22 10.73
CA SER A 541 -8.75 10.22 12.16
C SER A 541 -8.78 11.62 12.78
N ASN A 542 -8.83 12.67 11.95
CA ASN A 542 -8.84 14.07 12.39
C ASN A 542 -10.27 14.54 12.69
N GLU A 543 -10.55 14.91 13.94
CA GLU A 543 -11.91 15.33 14.36
C GLU A 543 -12.40 16.60 13.68
N ALA A 544 -11.51 17.55 13.33
CA ALA A 544 -11.89 18.75 12.60
C ALA A 544 -12.32 18.41 11.16
N THR A 545 -11.62 17.46 10.52
CA THR A 545 -12.01 16.92 9.22
C THR A 545 -13.36 16.20 9.31
N LEU A 546 -13.56 15.31 10.30
CA LEU A 546 -14.81 14.57 10.47
C LEU A 546 -16.00 15.50 10.73
N ALA A 547 -15.83 16.53 11.57
CA ALA A 547 -16.86 17.53 11.84
C ALA A 547 -17.22 18.33 10.58
N SER A 548 -16.22 18.90 9.90
CA SER A 548 -16.41 19.66 8.65
C SER A 548 -17.07 18.81 7.56
N LEU A 549 -16.62 17.56 7.42
CA LEU A 549 -17.18 16.62 6.45
C LEU A 549 -18.62 16.23 6.80
N GLY A 550 -18.94 16.02 8.08
CA GLY A 550 -20.31 15.78 8.52
C GLY A 550 -21.27 16.92 8.16
N GLU A 551 -20.83 18.17 8.33
CA GLU A 551 -21.59 19.36 7.94
C GLU A 551 -21.71 19.54 6.42
N ALA A 552 -20.77 19.01 5.63
CA ALA A 552 -20.86 19.01 4.16
C ALA A 552 -21.70 17.86 3.60
N LEU A 553 -21.64 16.67 4.21
CA LEU A 553 -22.34 15.47 3.75
C LEU A 553 -23.86 15.57 3.96
N ARG A 554 -24.33 16.11 5.10
CA ARG A 554 -25.78 16.21 5.37
C ARG A 554 -26.53 17.04 4.33
N PRO A 555 -26.09 18.28 3.96
CA PRO A 555 -26.75 19.04 2.89
C PRO A 555 -26.63 18.38 1.52
N SER A 556 -25.56 17.61 1.26
CA SER A 556 -25.42 16.89 -0.03
C SER A 556 -26.55 15.88 -0.27
N ALA A 557 -27.12 15.30 0.80
CA ALA A 557 -28.25 14.39 0.71
C ALA A 557 -29.59 15.09 0.41
N ALA A 558 -29.67 16.42 0.63
CA ALA A 558 -30.84 17.22 0.32
C ALA A 558 -30.81 17.83 -1.10
N LEU A 559 -29.69 17.71 -1.82
CA LEU A 559 -29.58 18.17 -3.21
C LEU A 559 -30.47 17.32 -4.13
N ALA A 560 -31.18 17.98 -5.02
CA ALA A 560 -32.02 17.32 -6.03
C ALA A 560 -31.14 16.84 -7.20
N TRP A 561 -30.47 15.71 -7.03
CA TRP A 561 -29.61 15.13 -8.04
C TRP A 561 -30.39 14.67 -9.27
N THR A 562 -29.94 15.08 -10.45
CA THR A 562 -30.53 14.69 -11.73
C THR A 562 -29.49 14.31 -12.76
N ALA A 563 -29.78 13.28 -13.55
CA ALA A 563 -29.02 12.92 -14.74
C ALA A 563 -29.95 12.89 -15.95
N ALA A 564 -29.60 13.58 -17.03
CA ALA A 564 -30.38 13.58 -18.26
C ALA A 564 -29.50 13.94 -19.46
N PRO A 565 -29.84 13.45 -20.67
CA PRO A 565 -29.35 14.06 -21.91
C PRO A 565 -29.76 15.54 -22.00
N GLU A 566 -29.00 16.30 -22.79
CA GLU A 566 -29.39 17.66 -23.16
C GLU A 566 -30.73 17.63 -23.94
N ASP A 567 -31.70 18.46 -23.53
CA ASP A 567 -33.08 18.52 -24.06
C ASP A 567 -33.94 17.24 -23.92
N ALA A 568 -33.62 16.37 -22.95
CA ALA A 568 -34.25 15.05 -22.82
C ALA A 568 -35.78 15.09 -22.61
N THR A 569 -36.49 14.24 -23.36
CA THR A 569 -37.94 13.93 -23.18
C THR A 569 -38.21 12.47 -22.83
N GLY A 570 -37.14 11.70 -22.54
CA GLY A 570 -37.16 10.26 -22.33
C GLY A 570 -37.79 9.77 -21.01
N LEU A 571 -37.62 8.48 -20.73
CA LEU A 571 -38.18 7.84 -19.54
C LEU A 571 -37.46 8.32 -18.27
N SER A 572 -38.20 8.94 -17.35
CA SER A 572 -37.67 9.36 -16.06
C SER A 572 -37.93 8.29 -14.98
N ARG A 573 -36.90 7.90 -14.24
CA ARG A 573 -36.99 7.01 -13.08
C ARG A 573 -36.20 7.54 -11.88
N THR A 574 -36.52 7.01 -10.71
CA THR A 574 -35.81 7.30 -9.46
C THR A 574 -34.56 6.44 -9.33
N VAL A 575 -33.50 7.00 -8.75
CA VAL A 575 -32.29 6.29 -8.33
C VAL A 575 -32.36 6.13 -6.81
N PHE A 576 -32.27 4.89 -6.33
CA PHE A 576 -32.36 4.54 -4.92
C PHE A 576 -30.99 4.16 -4.38
N ASN A 577 -30.78 4.35 -3.09
CA ASN A 577 -29.56 3.93 -2.41
C ASN A 577 -29.55 2.40 -2.27
N PRO A 578 -28.55 1.67 -2.78
CA PRO A 578 -28.51 0.21 -2.71
C PRO A 578 -28.45 -0.34 -1.28
N ALA A 579 -28.01 0.47 -0.31
CA ALA A 579 -27.94 0.09 1.09
C ALA A 579 -29.28 0.26 1.83
N ASP A 580 -30.19 1.07 1.30
CA ASP A 580 -31.51 1.31 1.85
C ASP A 580 -32.42 1.91 0.78
N HIS A 581 -33.26 1.09 0.13
CA HIS A 581 -34.10 1.52 -1.00
C HIS A 581 -35.19 2.54 -0.61
N ARG A 582 -35.31 2.90 0.68
CA ARG A 582 -36.18 3.99 1.14
C ARG A 582 -35.51 5.35 0.97
N ASP A 583 -34.18 5.40 0.85
CA ASP A 583 -33.40 6.60 0.56
C ASP A 583 -33.37 6.85 -0.96
N VAL A 584 -34.03 7.94 -1.38
CA VAL A 584 -34.05 8.41 -2.77
C VAL A 584 -32.86 9.32 -3.01
N VAL A 585 -31.94 8.90 -3.87
CA VAL A 585 -30.71 9.65 -4.18
C VAL A 585 -30.99 10.78 -5.16
N GLY A 586 -31.76 10.50 -6.21
CA GLY A 586 -32.06 11.45 -7.27
C GLY A 586 -32.93 10.85 -8.35
N ARG A 587 -32.93 11.47 -9.54
CA ARG A 587 -33.70 11.01 -10.70
C ARG A 587 -32.83 10.97 -11.95
N VAL A 588 -33.06 9.99 -12.81
CA VAL A 588 -32.45 9.91 -14.13
C VAL A 588 -33.53 9.95 -15.20
N THR A 589 -33.29 10.69 -16.27
CA THR A 589 -34.03 10.61 -17.53
C THR A 589 -33.13 9.93 -18.54
N GLU A 590 -33.53 8.76 -19.02
CA GLU A 590 -32.73 7.96 -19.94
C GLU A 590 -32.89 8.45 -21.38
N ALA A 591 -31.81 8.37 -22.15
CA ALA A 591 -31.81 8.64 -23.58
C ALA A 591 -32.62 7.58 -24.34
N SER A 592 -33.17 7.97 -25.47
CA SER A 592 -33.67 7.08 -26.52
C SER A 592 -32.53 6.70 -27.49
N PRO A 593 -32.65 5.56 -28.21
CA PRO A 593 -31.72 5.22 -29.29
C PRO A 593 -31.63 6.30 -30.39
N GLU A 594 -32.71 7.04 -30.64
CA GLU A 594 -32.76 8.15 -31.59
C GLU A 594 -31.92 9.34 -31.10
N GLU A 595 -32.04 9.72 -29.83
CA GLU A 595 -31.21 10.76 -29.21
C GLU A 595 -29.73 10.35 -29.20
N ALA A 596 -29.42 9.07 -28.94
CA ALA A 596 -28.06 8.55 -29.01
C ALA A 596 -27.44 8.70 -30.42
N ARG A 597 -28.20 8.39 -31.48
CA ARG A 597 -27.75 8.61 -32.87
C ARG A 597 -27.58 10.10 -33.20
N ALA A 598 -28.50 10.95 -32.73
CA ALA A 598 -28.41 12.39 -32.92
C ALA A 598 -27.17 12.98 -32.21
N ALA A 599 -26.86 12.50 -31.01
CA ALA A 599 -25.66 12.89 -30.27
C ALA A 599 -24.37 12.53 -31.02
N ALA A 600 -24.31 11.35 -31.64
CA ALA A 600 -23.16 10.94 -32.46
C ALA A 600 -22.95 11.85 -33.69
N ILE A 601 -24.05 12.32 -34.32
CA ILE A 601 -23.99 13.29 -35.41
C ILE A 601 -23.46 14.65 -34.91
N ARG A 602 -23.95 15.14 -33.77
CA ARG A 602 -23.46 16.38 -33.16
C ARG A 602 -21.98 16.31 -32.80
N ALA A 603 -21.55 15.20 -32.19
CA ALA A 603 -20.15 14.97 -31.84
C ALA A 603 -19.25 15.01 -33.09
N ALA A 604 -19.68 14.39 -34.19
CA ALA A 604 -18.92 14.42 -35.45
C ALA A 604 -18.78 15.82 -36.06
N ALA A 605 -19.71 16.74 -35.76
CA ALA A 605 -19.67 18.13 -36.20
C ALA A 605 -18.87 19.05 -35.26
N SER A 606 -18.36 18.52 -34.14
CA SER A 606 -17.66 19.32 -33.14
C SER A 606 -16.36 19.93 -33.66
N ARG A 607 -16.04 21.13 -33.18
CA ARG A 607 -14.76 21.80 -33.45
C ARG A 607 -13.65 21.40 -32.49
N TRP A 608 -13.93 20.55 -31.50
CA TRP A 608 -12.97 20.12 -30.48
C TRP A 608 -11.63 19.58 -31.00
N PRO A 609 -11.57 18.82 -32.12
CA PRO A 609 -10.29 18.38 -32.68
C PRO A 609 -9.34 19.53 -33.07
N ASN A 610 -9.88 20.73 -33.31
CA ASN A 610 -9.10 21.91 -33.68
C ASN A 610 -8.57 22.69 -32.47
N SER A 611 -9.04 22.39 -31.25
CA SER A 611 -8.55 23.03 -30.04
C SER A 611 -7.10 22.61 -29.77
N PRO A 612 -6.17 23.53 -29.44
CA PRO A 612 -4.79 23.19 -29.11
C PRO A 612 -4.67 22.17 -27.95
N VAL A 613 -3.68 21.28 -28.00
CA VAL A 613 -3.43 20.29 -26.93
C VAL A 613 -3.33 20.93 -25.55
N ALA A 614 -2.65 22.09 -25.46
CA ALA A 614 -2.49 22.83 -24.21
C ALA A 614 -3.84 23.26 -23.60
N ASP A 615 -4.78 23.73 -24.42
CA ASP A 615 -6.10 24.17 -23.96
C ASP A 615 -6.96 23.00 -23.49
N ARG A 616 -6.88 21.87 -24.23
CA ARG A 616 -7.56 20.63 -23.84
C ARG A 616 -7.01 20.10 -22.51
N ALA A 617 -5.69 20.05 -22.36
CA ALA A 617 -5.04 19.61 -21.14
C ALA A 617 -5.33 20.56 -19.96
N ALA A 618 -5.38 21.87 -20.19
CA ALA A 618 -5.75 22.85 -19.18
C ALA A 618 -7.21 22.71 -18.72
N ALA A 619 -8.14 22.28 -19.60
CA ALA A 619 -9.50 21.96 -19.20
C ALA A 619 -9.56 20.76 -18.25
N LEU A 620 -8.76 19.73 -18.49
CA LEU A 620 -8.64 18.58 -17.58
C LEU A 620 -8.07 18.99 -16.22
N ASP A 621 -7.01 19.80 -16.18
CA ASP A 621 -6.44 20.29 -14.91
C ASP A 621 -7.46 21.10 -14.11
N ARG A 622 -8.21 22.01 -14.76
CA ARG A 622 -9.30 22.77 -14.10
C ARG A 622 -10.42 21.86 -13.58
N ALA A 623 -10.78 20.81 -14.32
CA ALA A 623 -11.76 19.83 -13.86
C ALA A 623 -11.25 19.07 -12.62
N ALA A 624 -9.95 18.75 -12.58
CA ALA A 624 -9.32 18.09 -11.45
C ALA A 624 -9.37 18.97 -10.20
N ASP A 625 -9.06 20.25 -10.34
CA ASP A 625 -9.15 21.23 -9.24
C ASP A 625 -10.60 21.43 -8.76
N ALA A 626 -11.56 21.44 -9.70
CA ALA A 626 -12.98 21.52 -9.36
C ALA A 626 -13.48 20.27 -8.61
N MET A 627 -13.04 19.07 -9.01
CA MET A 627 -13.34 17.83 -8.30
C MET A 627 -12.70 17.80 -6.91
N GLN A 628 -11.44 18.25 -6.78
CA GLN A 628 -10.76 18.34 -5.48
C GLN A 628 -11.52 19.28 -4.53
N ALA A 629 -11.92 20.47 -5.01
CA ALA A 629 -12.65 21.46 -4.23
C ALA A 629 -14.06 20.98 -3.83
N ARG A 630 -14.72 20.19 -4.68
CA ARG A 630 -16.06 19.64 -4.41
C ARG A 630 -16.04 18.23 -3.80
N MET A 631 -14.87 17.69 -3.45
CA MET A 631 -14.74 16.32 -2.93
C MET A 631 -15.79 16.01 -1.86
N PRO A 632 -15.99 16.79 -0.78
CA PRO A 632 -17.00 16.49 0.25
C PRO A 632 -18.42 16.25 -0.29
N ILE A 633 -18.84 16.96 -1.34
CA ILE A 633 -20.16 16.82 -1.96
C ILE A 633 -20.21 15.56 -2.83
N LEU A 634 -19.14 15.31 -3.61
CA LEU A 634 -19.01 14.12 -4.44
C LEU A 634 -19.02 12.83 -3.59
N LEU A 635 -18.39 12.85 -2.42
CA LEU A 635 -18.42 11.74 -1.46
C LEU A 635 -19.84 11.38 -1.06
N GLY A 636 -20.67 12.38 -0.72
CA GLY A 636 -22.05 12.15 -0.31
C GLY A 636 -22.90 11.48 -1.41
N LEU A 637 -22.66 11.85 -2.67
CA LEU A 637 -23.32 11.24 -3.82
C LEU A 637 -22.83 9.82 -4.08
N ILE A 638 -21.52 9.57 -4.09
CA ILE A 638 -20.93 8.24 -4.31
C ILE A 638 -21.37 7.25 -3.21
N VAL A 639 -21.34 7.68 -1.95
CA VAL A 639 -21.75 6.84 -0.81
C VAL A 639 -23.20 6.39 -0.95
N ARG A 640 -24.10 7.31 -1.37
CA ARG A 640 -25.53 7.03 -1.46
C ARG A 640 -25.94 6.35 -2.75
N GLU A 641 -25.36 6.72 -3.89
CA GLU A 641 -25.71 6.16 -5.19
C GLU A 641 -25.09 4.78 -5.41
N ALA A 642 -23.80 4.63 -5.11
CA ALA A 642 -23.04 3.41 -5.40
C ALA A 642 -22.82 2.52 -4.17
N GLY A 643 -23.28 2.94 -2.98
CA GLY A 643 -23.16 2.16 -1.75
C GLY A 643 -21.71 2.03 -1.25
N LYS A 644 -20.80 2.93 -1.64
CA LYS A 644 -19.39 2.86 -1.20
C LYS A 644 -19.22 3.35 0.23
N SER A 645 -18.24 2.78 0.93
CA SER A 645 -17.74 3.35 2.18
C SER A 645 -17.01 4.67 1.91
N LEU A 646 -16.88 5.51 2.93
CA LEU A 646 -16.23 6.80 2.78
C LEU A 646 -14.75 6.71 2.36
N PRO A 647 -13.90 5.83 2.93
CA PRO A 647 -12.53 5.66 2.43
C PRO A 647 -12.49 5.30 0.94
N ASN A 648 -13.43 4.46 0.47
CA ASN A 648 -13.50 4.06 -0.92
C ASN A 648 -13.97 5.20 -1.84
N ALA A 649 -14.92 6.03 -1.37
CA ALA A 649 -15.35 7.22 -2.10
C ALA A 649 -14.23 8.27 -2.20
N ILE A 650 -13.41 8.46 -1.16
CA ILE A 650 -12.23 9.34 -1.19
C ILE A 650 -11.23 8.82 -2.23
N ALA A 651 -10.88 7.54 -2.16
CA ALA A 651 -9.96 6.93 -3.11
C ALA A 651 -10.45 7.07 -4.56
N GLU A 652 -11.76 6.95 -4.79
CA GLU A 652 -12.34 7.11 -6.12
C GLU A 652 -12.30 8.55 -6.64
N VAL A 653 -12.63 9.56 -5.82
CA VAL A 653 -12.51 10.96 -6.25
C VAL A 653 -11.04 11.29 -6.53
N ARG A 654 -10.11 10.80 -5.70
CA ARG A 654 -8.66 10.94 -5.93
C ARG A 654 -8.23 10.32 -7.25
N GLU A 655 -8.66 9.10 -7.54
CA GLU A 655 -8.36 8.40 -8.80
C GLU A 655 -8.88 9.17 -10.03
N ALA A 656 -10.07 9.76 -9.96
CA ALA A 656 -10.61 10.64 -11.01
C ALA A 656 -9.73 11.89 -11.25
N ILE A 657 -9.31 12.55 -10.17
CA ILE A 657 -8.41 13.73 -10.19
C ILE A 657 -7.06 13.33 -10.79
N ASP A 658 -6.52 12.18 -10.39
CA ASP A 658 -5.24 11.69 -10.88
C ASP A 658 -5.30 11.32 -12.37
N PHE A 659 -6.39 10.73 -12.87
CA PHE A 659 -6.58 10.50 -14.31
C PHE A 659 -6.55 11.81 -15.10
N LEU A 660 -7.28 12.83 -14.64
CA LEU A 660 -7.34 14.14 -15.31
C LEU A 660 -5.94 14.76 -15.41
N ARG A 661 -5.22 14.84 -14.28
CA ARG A 661 -3.87 15.43 -14.23
C ARG A 661 -2.83 14.61 -14.99
N TYR A 662 -2.89 13.28 -14.88
CA TYR A 662 -1.97 12.38 -15.57
C TYR A 662 -2.13 12.49 -17.09
N TYR A 663 -3.34 12.38 -17.62
CA TYR A 663 -3.55 12.46 -19.07
C TYR A 663 -3.28 13.87 -19.62
N ALA A 664 -3.53 14.93 -18.84
CA ALA A 664 -3.11 16.28 -19.20
C ALA A 664 -1.58 16.40 -19.32
N ALA A 665 -0.83 15.85 -18.35
CA ALA A 665 0.63 15.83 -18.37
C ALA A 665 1.19 15.00 -19.54
N GLN A 666 0.65 13.78 -19.75
CA GLN A 666 1.06 12.90 -20.86
C GLN A 666 0.79 13.53 -22.23
N ALA A 667 -0.36 14.16 -22.44
CA ALA A 667 -0.66 14.83 -23.69
C ALA A 667 0.29 16.01 -23.95
N ARG A 668 0.59 16.83 -22.92
CA ARG A 668 1.55 17.94 -23.03
C ARG A 668 2.95 17.47 -23.41
N SER A 669 3.40 16.33 -22.90
CA SER A 669 4.76 15.84 -23.15
C SER A 669 4.91 15.07 -24.47
N THR A 670 3.82 14.46 -24.98
CA THR A 670 3.92 13.51 -26.10
C THR A 670 3.23 13.93 -27.39
N PHE A 671 2.24 14.83 -27.35
CA PHE A 671 1.46 15.16 -28.55
C PHE A 671 2.04 16.34 -29.34
N GLY A 672 2.20 16.13 -30.65
CA GLY A 672 2.48 17.18 -31.63
C GLY A 672 1.49 17.17 -32.79
N ALA A 673 1.87 17.76 -33.92
CA ALA A 673 1.00 17.85 -35.11
C ALA A 673 0.61 16.48 -35.72
N ALA A 674 1.37 15.41 -35.42
CA ALA A 674 1.10 14.06 -35.92
C ALA A 674 0.01 13.33 -35.13
N GLN A 675 -0.28 13.73 -33.89
CA GLN A 675 -1.28 13.10 -33.02
C GLN A 675 -2.67 13.67 -33.31
N VAL A 676 -3.20 13.28 -34.46
CA VAL A 676 -4.55 13.66 -34.93
C VAL A 676 -5.59 12.77 -34.28
N ALA A 677 -6.68 13.36 -33.80
CA ALA A 677 -7.82 12.66 -33.22
C ALA A 677 -8.44 11.65 -34.21
N LEU A 678 -9.06 10.58 -33.68
CA LEU A 678 -9.78 9.58 -34.47
C LEU A 678 -11.16 10.08 -34.92
N GLY A 679 -11.83 10.88 -34.10
CA GLY A 679 -13.23 11.28 -34.27
C GLY A 679 -14.07 10.96 -33.03
N PRO A 680 -15.40 10.91 -33.11
CA PRO A 680 -16.27 10.62 -31.96
C PRO A 680 -15.93 9.30 -31.25
N VAL A 681 -15.68 9.35 -29.94
CA VAL A 681 -15.38 8.19 -29.11
C VAL A 681 -16.57 7.89 -28.20
N THR A 682 -17.03 6.63 -28.21
CA THR A 682 -18.06 6.16 -27.27
C THR A 682 -17.38 5.61 -26.02
N CYS A 683 -17.62 6.23 -24.87
CA CYS A 683 -17.12 5.80 -23.57
C CYS A 683 -18.26 5.13 -22.78
N ILE A 684 -18.11 3.84 -22.46
CA ILE A 684 -19.06 3.04 -21.69
C ILE A 684 -18.37 2.60 -20.40
N SER A 685 -18.86 3.11 -19.27
CA SER A 685 -18.24 2.90 -17.96
C SER A 685 -19.10 2.02 -17.04
N PRO A 686 -18.50 1.34 -16.05
CA PRO A 686 -19.20 0.47 -15.13
C PRO A 686 -19.74 1.23 -13.92
N TRP A 687 -20.61 0.58 -13.15
CA TRP A 687 -21.21 1.14 -11.92
C TRP A 687 -20.30 1.09 -10.70
N ASN A 688 -19.24 0.27 -10.73
CA ASN A 688 -18.44 -0.01 -9.54
C ASN A 688 -17.30 1.00 -9.31
N PHE A 689 -16.91 1.75 -10.33
CA PHE A 689 -16.10 2.97 -10.23
C PHE A 689 -16.79 4.06 -11.06
N PRO A 690 -17.97 4.50 -10.60
CA PRO A 690 -18.87 5.32 -11.39
C PRO A 690 -18.35 6.75 -11.65
N LEU A 691 -17.36 7.21 -10.88
CA LEU A 691 -16.66 8.47 -11.12
C LEU A 691 -15.27 8.26 -11.73
N ALA A 692 -14.43 7.40 -11.16
CA ALA A 692 -13.02 7.30 -11.56
C ALA A 692 -12.84 6.75 -12.98
N ILE A 693 -13.39 5.57 -13.27
CA ILE A 693 -13.26 4.95 -14.60
C ILE A 693 -14.03 5.77 -15.65
N PHE A 694 -15.22 6.28 -15.28
CA PHE A 694 -15.97 7.21 -16.13
C PHE A 694 -15.11 8.40 -16.55
N THR A 695 -14.53 9.09 -15.57
CA THR A 695 -13.70 10.28 -15.81
C THR A 695 -12.43 9.92 -16.56
N GLY A 696 -11.77 8.81 -16.23
CA GLY A 696 -10.53 8.39 -16.90
C GLY A 696 -10.72 8.11 -18.38
N GLN A 697 -11.79 7.38 -18.76
CA GLN A 697 -12.11 7.14 -20.18
C GLN A 697 -12.43 8.45 -20.91
N VAL A 698 -13.31 9.26 -20.35
CA VAL A 698 -13.76 10.53 -20.93
C VAL A 698 -12.58 11.50 -21.10
N ALA A 699 -11.76 11.67 -20.06
CA ALA A 699 -10.60 12.56 -20.05
C ALA A 699 -9.57 12.19 -21.11
N ALA A 700 -9.23 10.90 -21.21
CA ALA A 700 -8.27 10.41 -22.20
C ALA A 700 -8.74 10.69 -23.65
N ALA A 701 -10.01 10.43 -23.95
CA ALA A 701 -10.57 10.69 -25.27
C ALA A 701 -10.60 12.20 -25.60
N LEU A 702 -11.05 13.02 -24.65
CA LEU A 702 -11.12 14.48 -24.80
C LEU A 702 -9.73 15.09 -25.03
N VAL A 703 -8.72 14.71 -24.22
CA VAL A 703 -7.38 15.30 -24.36
C VAL A 703 -6.68 14.87 -25.65
N ALA A 704 -7.00 13.68 -26.17
CA ALA A 704 -6.65 13.22 -27.52
C ALA A 704 -7.37 13.96 -28.65
N GLY A 705 -8.26 14.91 -28.33
CA GLY A 705 -8.97 15.75 -29.28
C GLY A 705 -10.26 15.12 -29.81
N ASN A 706 -10.68 13.99 -29.25
CA ASN A 706 -11.89 13.30 -29.67
C ASN A 706 -13.12 13.85 -28.94
N PRO A 707 -14.22 14.19 -29.62
CA PRO A 707 -15.50 14.42 -28.96
C PRO A 707 -16.04 13.11 -28.39
N VAL A 708 -16.73 13.16 -27.26
CA VAL A 708 -17.09 12.00 -26.44
C VAL A 708 -18.60 11.84 -26.29
N LEU A 709 -19.06 10.60 -26.46
CA LEU A 709 -20.40 10.13 -26.14
C LEU A 709 -20.29 9.26 -24.87
N ALA A 710 -20.64 9.83 -23.72
CA ALA A 710 -20.46 9.19 -22.43
C ALA A 710 -21.73 8.46 -21.99
N LYS A 711 -21.70 7.12 -21.99
CA LYS A 711 -22.78 6.25 -21.49
C LYS A 711 -22.35 5.68 -20.13
N PRO A 712 -22.83 6.22 -19.00
CA PRO A 712 -22.58 5.62 -17.70
C PRO A 712 -23.41 4.35 -17.50
N ALA A 713 -23.04 3.52 -16.53
CA ALA A 713 -23.87 2.42 -16.08
C ALA A 713 -25.24 2.93 -15.56
N GLU A 714 -26.28 2.13 -15.78
CA GLU A 714 -27.65 2.46 -15.42
C GLU A 714 -27.87 2.57 -13.90
N GLU A 715 -27.03 1.92 -13.09
CA GLU A 715 -27.11 1.98 -11.64
C GLU A 715 -26.59 3.31 -11.07
N THR A 716 -25.65 3.97 -11.76
CA THR A 716 -24.92 5.14 -11.23
C THR A 716 -24.87 6.34 -12.19
N PRO A 717 -26.01 6.85 -12.68
CA PRO A 717 -26.04 7.94 -13.66
C PRO A 717 -25.81 9.33 -13.05
N LEU A 718 -26.07 9.56 -11.76
CA LEU A 718 -26.06 10.89 -11.13
C LEU A 718 -24.64 11.41 -10.95
N ILE A 719 -23.72 10.58 -10.43
CA ILE A 719 -22.32 10.97 -10.29
C ILE A 719 -21.64 11.20 -11.64
N ALA A 720 -22.01 10.44 -12.66
CA ALA A 720 -21.55 10.66 -14.03
C ALA A 720 -22.05 12.00 -14.59
N ALA A 721 -23.31 12.37 -14.31
CA ALA A 721 -23.84 13.67 -14.68
C ALA A 721 -23.10 14.82 -13.98
N GLU A 722 -22.76 14.65 -12.70
CA GLU A 722 -21.97 15.64 -11.96
C GLU A 722 -20.55 15.78 -12.52
N ALA A 723 -19.91 14.68 -12.91
CA ALA A 723 -18.60 14.70 -13.57
C ALA A 723 -18.65 15.46 -14.92
N VAL A 724 -19.68 15.21 -15.74
CA VAL A 724 -19.90 15.93 -17.00
C VAL A 724 -20.14 17.42 -16.76
N ARG A 725 -20.96 17.76 -15.75
CA ARG A 725 -21.19 19.16 -15.35
C ARG A 725 -19.87 19.86 -14.99
N LEU A 726 -19.00 19.22 -14.21
CA LEU A 726 -17.70 19.76 -13.84
C LEU A 726 -16.74 19.91 -15.04
N LEU A 727 -16.75 18.96 -15.97
CA LEU A 727 -15.97 19.05 -17.21
C LEU A 727 -16.43 20.22 -18.09
N HIS A 728 -17.75 20.45 -18.19
CA HIS A 728 -18.29 21.62 -18.88
C HIS A 728 -17.90 22.94 -18.20
N GLU A 729 -18.01 23.03 -16.87
CA GLU A 729 -17.55 24.20 -16.10
C GLU A 729 -16.06 24.46 -16.30
N ALA A 730 -15.26 23.40 -16.46
CA ALA A 730 -13.84 23.48 -16.74
C ALA A 730 -13.50 23.88 -18.19
N GLY A 731 -14.50 24.02 -19.07
CA GLY A 731 -14.36 24.53 -20.43
C GLY A 731 -14.45 23.49 -21.54
N VAL A 732 -14.90 22.26 -21.25
CA VAL A 732 -15.21 21.27 -22.29
C VAL A 732 -16.55 21.66 -22.96
N PRO A 733 -16.59 21.87 -24.29
CA PRO A 733 -17.83 22.23 -24.98
C PRO A 733 -18.91 21.14 -24.93
N ALA A 734 -20.18 21.54 -24.98
CA ALA A 734 -21.33 20.61 -24.96
C ALA A 734 -21.37 19.67 -26.19
N ASP A 735 -20.94 20.13 -27.35
CA ASP A 735 -20.79 19.31 -28.55
C ASP A 735 -19.59 18.36 -28.48
N ALA A 736 -18.61 18.64 -27.61
CA ALA A 736 -17.43 17.82 -27.39
C ALA A 736 -17.63 16.74 -26.33
N LEU A 737 -18.59 16.89 -25.40
CA LEU A 737 -18.91 15.90 -24.38
C LEU A 737 -20.42 15.84 -24.18
N GLN A 738 -21.03 14.71 -24.48
CA GLN A 738 -22.47 14.50 -24.31
C GLN A 738 -22.71 13.32 -23.38
N LEU A 739 -23.57 13.49 -22.38
CA LEU A 739 -24.01 12.44 -21.46
C LEU A 739 -25.25 11.73 -22.01
N LEU A 740 -25.20 10.40 -22.10
CA LEU A 740 -26.30 9.56 -22.59
C LEU A 740 -26.63 8.47 -21.56
N PRO A 741 -27.35 8.79 -20.47
CA PRO A 741 -27.80 7.80 -19.49
C PRO A 741 -28.78 6.81 -20.11
N GLY A 742 -28.76 5.55 -19.67
CA GLY A 742 -29.69 4.52 -20.13
C GLY A 742 -29.12 3.12 -19.94
N ASP A 743 -29.84 2.11 -20.41
CA ASP A 743 -29.40 0.71 -20.35
C ASP A 743 -28.44 0.33 -21.49
N GLY A 744 -28.08 -0.96 -21.57
CA GLY A 744 -27.21 -1.50 -22.61
C GLY A 744 -27.67 -1.25 -24.07
N ARG A 745 -28.97 -0.99 -24.32
CA ARG A 745 -29.47 -0.69 -25.68
C ARG A 745 -28.98 0.68 -26.16
N ILE A 746 -28.81 1.64 -25.25
CA ILE A 746 -28.25 2.96 -25.57
C ILE A 746 -26.76 2.82 -25.90
N GLY A 747 -26.02 2.02 -25.12
CA GLY A 747 -24.63 1.67 -25.44
C GLY A 747 -24.52 1.03 -26.83
N ALA A 748 -25.36 0.03 -27.12
CA ALA A 748 -25.39 -0.61 -28.44
C ALA A 748 -25.73 0.37 -29.58
N ALA A 749 -26.66 1.31 -29.37
CA ALA A 749 -27.00 2.33 -30.37
C ALA A 749 -25.81 3.26 -30.68
N LEU A 750 -25.05 3.67 -29.65
CA LEU A 750 -23.84 4.49 -29.82
C LEU A 750 -22.73 3.72 -30.55
N VAL A 751 -22.49 2.46 -30.18
CA VAL A 751 -21.54 1.58 -30.88
C VAL A 751 -21.96 1.34 -32.35
N ALA A 752 -23.25 1.37 -32.67
CA ALA A 752 -23.77 1.20 -34.03
C ALA A 752 -23.70 2.47 -34.88
N ALA A 753 -23.60 3.65 -34.26
CA ALA A 753 -23.71 4.93 -34.95
C ALA A 753 -22.56 5.12 -35.96
N PRO A 754 -22.84 5.39 -37.26
CA PRO A 754 -21.82 5.47 -38.32
C PRO A 754 -20.62 6.38 -38.02
N GLN A 755 -20.82 7.39 -37.18
CA GLN A 755 -19.82 8.39 -36.80
C GLN A 755 -18.84 7.92 -35.72
N THR A 756 -19.17 6.87 -34.95
CA THR A 756 -18.30 6.35 -33.88
C THR A 756 -16.98 5.86 -34.46
N ALA A 757 -15.89 6.49 -34.01
CA ALA A 757 -14.53 6.28 -34.48
C ALA A 757 -13.67 5.42 -33.53
N ALA A 758 -14.05 5.32 -32.25
CA ALA A 758 -13.52 4.32 -31.32
C ALA A 758 -14.52 4.04 -30.19
N VAL A 759 -14.32 2.93 -29.49
CA VAL A 759 -15.08 2.56 -28.29
C VAL A 759 -14.11 2.28 -27.14
N MET A 760 -14.38 2.92 -26.01
CA MET A 760 -13.73 2.64 -24.73
C MET A 760 -14.79 2.00 -23.83
N PHE A 761 -14.57 0.75 -23.44
CA PHE A 761 -15.52 -0.04 -22.66
C PHE A 761 -14.83 -0.56 -21.40
N THR A 762 -15.51 -0.44 -20.27
CA THR A 762 -15.14 -1.18 -19.06
C THR A 762 -16.38 -1.83 -18.47
N GLY A 763 -16.34 -3.15 -18.28
CA GLY A 763 -17.50 -3.94 -17.85
C GLY A 763 -17.27 -5.46 -18.02
N SER A 764 -18.33 -6.24 -18.21
CA SER A 764 -18.19 -7.70 -18.31
C SER A 764 -17.59 -8.16 -19.64
N THR A 765 -16.89 -9.30 -19.61
CA THR A 765 -16.28 -9.92 -20.80
C THR A 765 -17.36 -10.29 -21.84
N GLU A 766 -18.55 -10.69 -21.40
CA GLU A 766 -19.68 -11.03 -22.26
C GLU A 766 -20.15 -9.83 -23.08
N VAL A 767 -20.34 -8.67 -22.44
CA VAL A 767 -20.78 -7.44 -23.13
C VAL A 767 -19.68 -6.92 -24.05
N ALA A 768 -18.41 -6.97 -23.63
CA ALA A 768 -17.29 -6.57 -24.47
C ALA A 768 -17.20 -7.40 -25.77
N ARG A 769 -17.49 -8.70 -25.71
CA ARG A 769 -17.57 -9.57 -26.91
C ARG A 769 -18.74 -9.20 -27.82
N LEU A 770 -19.88 -8.77 -27.27
CA LEU A 770 -20.99 -8.26 -28.08
C LEU A 770 -20.59 -6.96 -28.81
N ILE A 771 -19.91 -6.05 -28.11
CA ILE A 771 -19.37 -4.81 -28.72
C ILE A 771 -18.36 -5.14 -29.82
N GLN A 772 -17.42 -6.06 -29.58
CA GLN A 772 -16.45 -6.49 -30.59
C GLN A 772 -17.13 -7.05 -31.85
N ARG A 773 -18.15 -7.91 -31.69
CA ARG A 773 -18.94 -8.44 -32.82
C ARG A 773 -19.69 -7.35 -33.57
N GLN A 774 -20.18 -6.33 -32.86
CA GLN A 774 -20.85 -5.22 -33.50
C GLN A 774 -19.88 -4.35 -34.31
N LEU A 775 -18.69 -4.08 -33.76
CA LEU A 775 -17.64 -3.34 -34.43
C LEU A 775 -17.01 -4.10 -35.61
N SER A 776 -16.99 -5.44 -35.58
CA SER A 776 -16.42 -6.24 -36.67
C SER A 776 -17.18 -6.10 -38.00
N MET A 777 -18.44 -5.65 -37.95
CA MET A 777 -19.26 -5.34 -39.12
C MET A 777 -19.03 -3.92 -39.67
N ARG A 778 -18.09 -3.17 -39.10
CA ARG A 778 -17.87 -1.75 -39.38
C ARG A 778 -16.41 -1.43 -39.61
N MET A 779 -16.16 -0.43 -40.44
CA MET A 779 -14.81 0.09 -40.70
C MET A 779 -14.80 1.62 -40.50
N SER A 780 -13.62 2.17 -40.23
CA SER A 780 -13.39 3.62 -40.26
C SER A 780 -13.50 4.16 -41.69
N ALA A 781 -13.51 5.49 -41.82
CA ALA A 781 -13.53 6.16 -43.13
C ALA A 781 -12.34 5.76 -44.02
N ASP A 782 -11.19 5.45 -43.42
CA ASP A 782 -9.98 5.01 -44.11
C ASP A 782 -9.91 3.49 -44.32
N GLY A 783 -11.01 2.77 -44.07
CA GLY A 783 -11.08 1.31 -44.26
C GLY A 783 -10.30 0.50 -43.21
N LYS A 784 -10.01 1.07 -42.04
CA LYS A 784 -9.32 0.41 -40.92
C LYS A 784 -10.33 -0.12 -39.88
N PRO A 785 -9.97 -1.10 -39.04
CA PRO A 785 -10.80 -1.51 -37.91
C PRO A 785 -11.02 -0.35 -36.94
N ILE A 786 -12.24 -0.19 -36.43
CA ILE A 786 -12.55 0.77 -35.37
C ILE A 786 -11.89 0.30 -34.05
N PRO A 787 -11.05 1.11 -33.39
CA PRO A 787 -10.42 0.71 -32.13
C PRO A 787 -11.44 0.43 -31.03
N LEU A 788 -11.22 -0.69 -30.33
CA LEU A 788 -11.89 -1.05 -29.09
C LEU A 788 -10.82 -1.16 -28.00
N ILE A 789 -10.97 -0.38 -26.94
CA ILE A 789 -10.30 -0.59 -25.65
C ILE A 789 -11.34 -1.23 -24.75
N ALA A 790 -11.18 -2.49 -24.40
CA ALA A 790 -12.10 -3.22 -23.54
C ALA A 790 -11.35 -3.75 -22.32
N GLU A 791 -11.59 -3.12 -21.16
CA GLU A 791 -11.12 -3.59 -19.86
C GLU A 791 -12.25 -4.36 -19.17
N THR A 792 -11.98 -5.56 -18.66
CA THR A 792 -13.02 -6.48 -18.20
C THR A 792 -12.66 -7.14 -16.88
N GLY A 793 -13.35 -8.25 -16.54
CA GLY A 793 -13.25 -8.90 -15.23
C GLY A 793 -11.95 -9.65 -14.97
N GLY A 794 -11.85 -10.25 -13.78
CA GLY A 794 -10.69 -11.04 -13.37
C GLY A 794 -11.03 -12.18 -12.43
N GLN A 795 -10.32 -13.30 -12.55
CA GLN A 795 -10.31 -14.38 -11.56
C GLN A 795 -9.04 -14.28 -10.70
N ASN A 796 -8.91 -13.15 -10.00
CA ASN A 796 -7.66 -12.73 -9.38
C ASN A 796 -7.24 -13.67 -8.24
N ALA A 797 -5.97 -14.06 -8.23
CA ALA A 797 -5.41 -14.98 -7.25
C ALA A 797 -4.34 -14.32 -6.38
N MET A 798 -4.18 -14.81 -5.15
CA MET A 798 -3.06 -14.48 -4.27
C MET A 798 -2.41 -15.77 -3.79
N ILE A 799 -1.10 -15.92 -4.00
CA ILE A 799 -0.32 -17.03 -3.45
C ILE A 799 0.35 -16.59 -2.16
N VAL A 800 0.20 -17.39 -1.11
CA VAL A 800 0.84 -17.19 0.19
C VAL A 800 1.64 -18.43 0.54
N ASP A 801 2.96 -18.28 0.67
CA ASP A 801 3.82 -19.33 1.17
C ASP A 801 4.03 -19.25 2.70
N SER A 802 4.73 -20.23 3.26
CA SER A 802 4.94 -20.32 4.71
C SER A 802 5.90 -19.28 5.29
N SER A 803 6.58 -18.48 4.46
CA SER A 803 7.48 -17.41 4.90
C SER A 803 6.75 -16.09 5.18
N ALA A 804 5.50 -15.98 4.72
CA ALA A 804 4.67 -14.80 4.91
C ALA A 804 4.24 -14.61 6.36
N LEU A 805 4.06 -13.35 6.78
CA LEU A 805 3.51 -13.02 8.09
C LEU A 805 1.97 -13.09 8.04
N ALA A 806 1.37 -13.95 8.86
CA ALA A 806 -0.07 -14.25 8.82
C ALA A 806 -0.93 -12.99 9.04
N GLU A 807 -0.54 -12.12 9.95
CA GLU A 807 -1.25 -10.89 10.30
C GLU A 807 -1.31 -9.92 9.10
N GLN A 808 -0.19 -9.76 8.37
CA GLN A 808 -0.16 -8.97 7.14
C GLN A 808 -1.01 -9.60 6.03
N VAL A 809 -0.88 -10.91 5.84
CA VAL A 809 -1.68 -11.66 4.86
C VAL A 809 -3.17 -11.48 5.13
N VAL A 810 -3.61 -11.64 6.37
CA VAL A 810 -5.03 -11.53 6.72
C VAL A 810 -5.53 -10.10 6.49
N ALA A 811 -4.78 -9.07 6.90
CA ALA A 811 -5.16 -7.69 6.64
C ALA A 811 -5.31 -7.41 5.13
N ASP A 812 -4.33 -7.85 4.32
CA ASP A 812 -4.33 -7.65 2.87
C ASP A 812 -5.41 -8.46 2.16
N VAL A 813 -5.70 -9.69 2.61
CA VAL A 813 -6.79 -10.53 2.10
C VAL A 813 -8.14 -9.93 2.43
N ILE A 814 -8.36 -9.47 3.67
CA ILE A 814 -9.61 -8.83 4.08
C ILE A 814 -9.88 -7.60 3.22
N ALA A 815 -8.88 -6.74 3.06
CA ALA A 815 -8.97 -5.57 2.20
C ALA A 815 -9.24 -5.99 0.75
N SER A 816 -8.47 -6.93 0.20
CA SER A 816 -8.57 -7.29 -1.22
C SER A 816 -9.87 -7.99 -1.60
N ALA A 817 -10.45 -8.80 -0.70
CA ALA A 817 -11.61 -9.63 -1.02
C ALA A 817 -12.95 -8.97 -0.67
N PHE A 818 -13.00 -8.15 0.39
CA PHE A 818 -14.26 -7.68 0.97
C PHE A 818 -14.44 -6.15 0.95
N ASP A 819 -13.40 -5.37 0.67
CA ASP A 819 -13.54 -3.92 0.42
C ASP A 819 -14.51 -3.69 -0.76
N SER A 820 -15.32 -2.63 -0.66
CA SER A 820 -16.41 -2.36 -1.62
C SER A 820 -17.37 -3.56 -1.84
N ALA A 821 -17.55 -4.42 -0.84
CA ALA A 821 -18.27 -5.69 -0.95
C ALA A 821 -17.73 -6.61 -2.06
N GLY A 822 -16.41 -6.60 -2.30
CA GLY A 822 -15.76 -7.38 -3.36
C GLY A 822 -16.12 -6.93 -4.77
N GLN A 823 -16.72 -5.75 -4.94
CA GLN A 823 -17.17 -5.22 -6.24
C GLN A 823 -16.07 -4.41 -6.96
N ARG A 824 -14.81 -4.83 -6.80
CA ARG A 824 -13.69 -4.32 -7.60
C ARG A 824 -13.32 -5.37 -8.63
N CYS A 825 -13.00 -4.96 -9.86
CA CYS A 825 -12.43 -5.88 -10.85
C CYS A 825 -11.10 -6.46 -10.36
N SER A 826 -10.36 -5.74 -9.51
CA SER A 826 -9.13 -6.18 -8.86
C SER A 826 -9.33 -7.00 -7.57
N ALA A 827 -10.56 -7.22 -7.11
CA ALA A 827 -10.81 -7.91 -5.86
C ALA A 827 -10.26 -9.34 -5.88
N LEU A 828 -9.71 -9.77 -4.74
CA LEU A 828 -9.16 -11.11 -4.58
C LEU A 828 -10.27 -12.16 -4.62
N ARG A 829 -10.20 -13.09 -5.58
CA ARG A 829 -11.18 -14.16 -5.77
C ARG A 829 -10.71 -15.49 -5.23
N ILE A 830 -9.40 -15.77 -5.36
CA ILE A 830 -8.79 -17.04 -4.98
C ILE A 830 -7.55 -16.80 -4.11
N LEU A 831 -7.63 -17.17 -2.84
CA LEU A 831 -6.49 -17.24 -1.94
C LEU A 831 -5.89 -18.66 -1.97
N CYS A 832 -4.65 -18.78 -2.40
CA CYS A 832 -3.90 -20.02 -2.42
C CYS A 832 -2.93 -20.05 -1.23
N LEU A 833 -3.24 -20.85 -0.21
CA LEU A 833 -2.43 -21.00 0.99
C LEU A 833 -1.56 -22.26 0.92
N GLN A 834 -0.27 -22.13 1.25
CA GLN A 834 0.57 -23.30 1.43
C GLN A 834 0.05 -24.14 2.59
N GLU A 835 -0.02 -25.46 2.39
CA GLU A 835 -0.63 -26.43 3.31
C GLU A 835 -0.16 -26.26 4.77
N ASP A 836 1.14 -26.04 4.97
CA ASP A 836 1.79 -25.95 6.29
C ASP A 836 1.28 -24.79 7.16
N VAL A 837 0.75 -23.72 6.55
CA VAL A 837 0.27 -22.52 7.26
C VAL A 837 -1.22 -22.26 7.08
N ALA A 838 -1.89 -23.06 6.25
CA ALA A 838 -3.26 -22.81 5.82
C ALA A 838 -4.25 -22.78 7.00
N ASP A 839 -4.18 -23.70 7.95
CA ASP A 839 -5.13 -23.74 9.08
C ASP A 839 -5.00 -22.52 10.01
N ARG A 840 -3.76 -22.12 10.35
CA ARG A 840 -3.49 -20.95 11.19
C ARG A 840 -4.02 -19.68 10.51
N THR A 841 -3.61 -19.47 9.26
CA THR A 841 -3.98 -18.27 8.51
C THR A 841 -5.48 -18.22 8.26
N LEU A 842 -6.12 -19.36 7.96
CA LEU A 842 -7.57 -19.42 7.73
C LEU A 842 -8.37 -19.18 9.01
N ALA A 843 -7.91 -19.68 10.17
CA ALA A 843 -8.54 -19.39 11.45
C ALA A 843 -8.48 -17.90 11.79
N MET A 844 -7.32 -17.26 11.60
CA MET A 844 -7.14 -15.82 11.78
C MET A 844 -7.99 -15.01 10.79
N LEU A 845 -8.06 -15.44 9.54
CA LEU A 845 -8.87 -14.81 8.49
C LEU A 845 -10.37 -14.85 8.82
N LYS A 846 -10.89 -16.01 9.27
CA LYS A 846 -12.29 -16.14 9.70
C LYS A 846 -12.58 -15.28 10.93
N GLY A 847 -11.64 -15.19 11.87
CA GLY A 847 -11.76 -14.30 13.02
C GLY A 847 -11.79 -12.81 12.62
N ALA A 848 -10.93 -12.38 11.69
CA ALA A 848 -10.94 -11.00 11.19
C ALA A 848 -12.21 -10.68 10.39
N LEU A 849 -12.73 -11.65 9.61
CA LEU A 849 -13.99 -11.52 8.87
C LEU A 849 -15.15 -11.19 9.81
N ALA A 850 -15.21 -11.84 10.97
CA ALA A 850 -16.26 -11.64 11.97
C ALA A 850 -16.24 -10.25 12.61
N GLU A 851 -15.14 -9.51 12.50
CA GLU A 851 -14.99 -8.15 13.04
C GLU A 851 -15.47 -7.05 12.09
N LEU A 852 -15.85 -7.39 10.85
CA LEU A 852 -16.33 -6.43 9.86
C LEU A 852 -17.75 -5.99 10.17
N ARG A 853 -17.99 -4.67 10.18
CA ARG A 853 -19.34 -4.10 10.26
C ARG A 853 -19.92 -3.92 8.87
N ILE A 854 -21.02 -4.62 8.63
CA ILE A 854 -21.81 -4.56 7.40
C ILE A 854 -22.97 -3.59 7.62
N GLY A 855 -23.28 -2.72 6.67
CA GLY A 855 -24.44 -1.83 6.80
C GLY A 855 -24.51 -0.70 5.80
N ARG A 856 -25.38 0.27 6.09
CA ARG A 856 -25.51 1.48 5.28
C ARG A 856 -24.29 2.37 5.43
N THR A 857 -23.70 2.78 4.31
CA THR A 857 -22.35 3.38 4.26
C THR A 857 -22.31 4.87 4.58
N ASP A 858 -23.41 5.46 5.04
CA ASP A 858 -23.49 6.85 5.51
C ASP A 858 -22.97 7.03 6.96
N ALA A 859 -22.37 5.97 7.54
CA ALA A 859 -21.68 5.99 8.81
C ALA A 859 -20.23 5.48 8.67
N LEU A 860 -19.28 6.19 9.28
CA LEU A 860 -17.84 5.89 9.22
C LEU A 860 -17.50 4.50 9.78
N LYS A 861 -18.32 3.98 10.69
CA LYS A 861 -18.13 2.68 11.34
C LYS A 861 -18.43 1.47 10.45
N VAL A 862 -18.94 1.67 9.24
CA VAL A 862 -19.28 0.59 8.32
C VAL A 862 -18.07 0.27 7.44
N ASP A 863 -17.65 -0.99 7.47
CA ASP A 863 -16.52 -1.48 6.68
C ASP A 863 -16.97 -1.98 5.30
N THR A 864 -18.11 -2.69 5.25
CA THR A 864 -18.64 -3.31 4.04
C THR A 864 -20.05 -2.84 3.75
N GLY A 865 -20.25 -2.26 2.56
CA GLY A 865 -21.55 -1.78 2.08
C GLY A 865 -22.40 -2.87 1.40
N PRO A 866 -23.47 -2.47 0.70
CA PRO A 866 -24.32 -3.35 -0.09
C PRO A 866 -23.62 -3.80 -1.39
N VAL A 867 -24.21 -4.80 -2.04
CA VAL A 867 -24.03 -5.00 -3.48
C VAL A 867 -24.99 -4.11 -4.27
N ILE A 868 -24.63 -3.75 -5.50
CA ILE A 868 -25.28 -2.65 -6.24
C ILE A 868 -26.78 -2.88 -6.54
N SER A 869 -27.21 -4.12 -6.70
CA SER A 869 -28.57 -4.44 -7.14
C SER A 869 -29.05 -5.79 -6.62
N ALA A 870 -30.37 -6.02 -6.71
CA ALA A 870 -30.97 -7.30 -6.38
C ALA A 870 -30.50 -8.42 -7.31
N GLU A 871 -30.31 -8.13 -8.60
CA GLU A 871 -29.78 -9.09 -9.56
C GLU A 871 -28.36 -9.54 -9.19
N ALA A 872 -27.47 -8.60 -8.82
CA ALA A 872 -26.15 -8.91 -8.34
C ALA A 872 -26.21 -9.80 -7.08
N ARG A 873 -27.01 -9.39 -6.09
CA ARG A 873 -27.21 -10.15 -4.84
C ARG A 873 -27.64 -11.58 -5.11
N ASP A 874 -28.70 -11.75 -5.89
CA ASP A 874 -29.32 -13.06 -6.14
C ASP A 874 -28.37 -13.96 -6.94
N GLY A 875 -27.63 -13.40 -7.90
CA GLY A 875 -26.60 -14.13 -8.66
C GLY A 875 -25.42 -14.60 -7.80
N ILE A 876 -25.01 -13.80 -6.80
CA ILE A 876 -23.96 -14.17 -5.85
C ILE A 876 -24.46 -15.24 -4.87
N ILE A 877 -25.66 -15.07 -4.32
CA ILE A 877 -26.27 -16.06 -3.40
C ILE A 877 -26.43 -17.41 -4.10
N ALA A 878 -26.88 -17.43 -5.35
CA ALA A 878 -27.00 -18.65 -6.13
C ALA A 878 -25.66 -19.41 -6.29
N HIS A 879 -24.54 -18.68 -6.46
CA HIS A 879 -23.21 -19.28 -6.48
C HIS A 879 -22.82 -19.88 -5.13
N ILE A 880 -23.06 -19.15 -4.04
CA ILE A 880 -22.78 -19.62 -2.67
C ILE A 880 -23.58 -20.91 -2.38
N ASP A 881 -24.87 -20.93 -2.72
CA ASP A 881 -25.73 -22.09 -2.51
C ASP A 881 -25.32 -23.28 -3.37
N ALA A 882 -24.89 -23.05 -4.62
CA ALA A 882 -24.32 -24.09 -5.48
C ALA A 882 -23.06 -24.70 -4.87
N MET A 883 -22.16 -23.89 -4.31
CA MET A 883 -20.94 -24.38 -3.64
C MET A 883 -21.25 -25.16 -2.36
N LYS A 884 -22.25 -24.73 -1.57
CA LYS A 884 -22.76 -25.50 -0.42
C LYS A 884 -23.32 -26.86 -0.87
N ALA A 885 -24.08 -26.89 -1.96
CA ALA A 885 -24.65 -28.11 -2.52
C ALA A 885 -23.58 -29.09 -3.02
N LEU A 886 -22.41 -28.59 -3.45
CA LEU A 886 -21.22 -29.39 -3.77
C LEU A 886 -20.44 -29.86 -2.53
N GLY A 887 -20.91 -29.55 -1.31
CA GLY A 887 -20.26 -29.95 -0.06
C GLY A 887 -19.05 -29.10 0.33
N ARG A 888 -18.86 -27.93 -0.29
CA ARG A 888 -17.78 -27.01 0.07
C ARG A 888 -18.06 -26.38 1.44
N LYS A 889 -17.01 -26.17 2.24
CA LYS A 889 -17.14 -25.46 3.52
C LYS A 889 -17.35 -23.97 3.24
N VAL A 890 -18.39 -23.40 3.84
CA VAL A 890 -18.76 -22.00 3.67
C VAL A 890 -18.86 -21.32 5.02
N GLU A 891 -18.07 -20.27 5.21
CA GLU A 891 -18.13 -19.37 6.37
C GLU A 891 -18.81 -18.06 5.94
N GLN A 892 -19.75 -17.54 6.72
CA GLN A 892 -20.42 -16.27 6.43
C GLN A 892 -20.58 -15.43 7.70
N SER A 893 -20.35 -14.13 7.58
CA SER A 893 -20.71 -13.19 8.65
C SER A 893 -22.23 -12.99 8.72
N PRO A 894 -22.83 -12.84 9.90
CA PRO A 894 -24.26 -12.55 10.00
C PRO A 894 -24.56 -11.17 9.42
N LEU A 895 -25.62 -11.07 8.61
CA LEU A 895 -26.15 -9.78 8.17
C LEU A 895 -26.98 -9.15 9.30
N PRO A 896 -26.84 -7.84 9.53
CA PRO A 896 -27.66 -7.17 10.53
C PRO A 896 -29.11 -7.00 10.04
N PRO A 897 -30.10 -6.84 10.93
CA PRO A 897 -31.52 -6.75 10.55
C PRO A 897 -31.84 -5.64 9.55
N GLU A 898 -31.15 -4.50 9.64
CA GLU A 898 -31.31 -3.36 8.73
C GLU A 898 -30.92 -3.67 7.28
N ALA A 899 -30.11 -4.72 7.04
CA ALA A 899 -29.73 -5.14 5.69
C ALA A 899 -30.93 -5.57 4.83
N THR A 900 -32.08 -5.87 5.44
CA THR A 900 -33.33 -6.19 4.75
C THR A 900 -33.91 -5.03 3.94
N HIS A 901 -33.45 -3.80 4.21
CA HIS A 901 -33.90 -2.60 3.49
C HIS A 901 -33.09 -2.29 2.23
N GLY A 902 -31.95 -2.96 2.03
CA GLY A 902 -31.10 -2.82 0.85
C GLY A 902 -30.76 -4.18 0.23
N THR A 903 -29.71 -4.20 -0.58
CA THR A 903 -29.21 -5.40 -1.28
C THR A 903 -27.85 -5.79 -0.74
N PHE A 904 -27.82 -6.63 0.30
CA PHE A 904 -26.58 -7.08 0.92
C PHE A 904 -26.29 -8.56 0.65
N VAL A 905 -25.00 -8.89 0.59
CA VAL A 905 -24.46 -10.25 0.64
C VAL A 905 -23.48 -10.30 1.79
N ALA A 906 -23.58 -11.34 2.62
CA ALA A 906 -22.62 -11.56 3.69
C ALA A 906 -21.21 -11.79 3.12
N PRO A 907 -20.15 -11.14 3.65
CA PRO A 907 -18.78 -11.56 3.42
C PRO A 907 -18.63 -13.06 3.67
N THR A 908 -18.15 -13.77 2.65
CA THR A 908 -18.21 -15.23 2.55
C THR A 908 -16.84 -15.81 2.19
N ILE A 909 -16.42 -16.87 2.89
CA ILE A 909 -15.24 -17.66 2.56
C ILE A 909 -15.68 -19.07 2.15
N ILE A 910 -15.19 -19.58 1.02
CA ILE A 910 -15.49 -20.91 0.48
C ILE A 910 -14.19 -21.69 0.30
N GLU A 911 -14.02 -22.81 0.99
CA GLU A 911 -12.86 -23.70 0.77
C GLU A 911 -13.13 -24.60 -0.46
N ILE A 912 -12.27 -24.52 -1.48
CA ILE A 912 -12.37 -25.25 -2.75
C ILE A 912 -11.24 -26.28 -2.89
N GLU A 913 -11.44 -27.29 -3.73
CA GLU A 913 -10.42 -28.34 -3.99
C GLU A 913 -9.63 -28.08 -5.28
N SER A 914 -10.21 -27.35 -6.23
CA SER A 914 -9.56 -27.00 -7.49
C SER A 914 -10.01 -25.63 -7.97
N ILE A 915 -9.09 -24.88 -8.58
CA ILE A 915 -9.44 -23.63 -9.30
C ILE A 915 -10.48 -23.90 -10.38
N ALA A 916 -10.47 -25.09 -10.98
CA ALA A 916 -11.43 -25.49 -12.01
C ALA A 916 -12.89 -25.59 -11.51
N ASP A 917 -13.12 -25.59 -10.20
CA ASP A 917 -14.47 -25.50 -9.61
C ASP A 917 -15.13 -24.15 -9.94
N LEU A 918 -14.33 -23.14 -10.32
CA LEU A 918 -14.78 -21.79 -10.65
C LEU A 918 -14.86 -21.60 -12.17
N SER A 919 -16.09 -21.53 -12.69
CA SER A 919 -16.35 -21.41 -14.13
C SER A 919 -16.42 -19.97 -14.64
N ARG A 920 -16.65 -18.99 -13.75
CA ARG A 920 -16.80 -17.57 -14.07
C ARG A 920 -16.39 -16.68 -12.90
N GLU A 921 -16.26 -15.39 -13.14
CA GLU A 921 -16.11 -14.40 -12.07
C GLU A 921 -17.39 -14.31 -11.22
N VAL A 922 -17.22 -14.21 -9.91
CA VAL A 922 -18.29 -13.91 -8.94
C VAL A 922 -18.03 -12.53 -8.36
N PHE A 923 -18.78 -11.54 -8.86
CA PHE A 923 -18.56 -10.13 -8.57
C PHE A 923 -19.21 -9.69 -7.24
N GLY A 924 -18.70 -10.22 -6.13
CA GLY A 924 -19.22 -9.96 -4.79
C GLY A 924 -18.24 -10.33 -3.68
N PRO A 925 -18.66 -10.27 -2.40
CA PRO A 925 -17.77 -10.45 -1.25
C PRO A 925 -17.57 -11.94 -0.95
N VAL A 926 -17.08 -12.70 -1.95
CA VAL A 926 -16.89 -14.16 -1.90
C VAL A 926 -15.43 -14.49 -2.19
N LEU A 927 -14.72 -14.92 -1.16
CA LEU A 927 -13.34 -15.39 -1.25
C LEU A 927 -13.31 -16.92 -1.35
N HIS A 928 -12.64 -17.46 -2.35
CA HIS A 928 -12.36 -18.88 -2.45
C HIS A 928 -10.96 -19.18 -1.89
N VAL A 929 -10.81 -20.25 -1.14
CA VAL A 929 -9.53 -20.64 -0.53
C VAL A 929 -9.13 -22.02 -1.04
N LEU A 930 -7.95 -22.09 -1.65
CA LEU A 930 -7.33 -23.32 -2.12
C LEU A 930 -6.06 -23.59 -1.32
N ARG A 931 -5.84 -24.86 -0.94
CA ARG A 931 -4.58 -25.28 -0.31
C ARG A 931 -3.65 -25.88 -1.35
N PHE A 932 -2.35 -25.62 -1.24
CA PHE A 932 -1.36 -26.19 -2.15
C PHE A 932 -0.09 -26.65 -1.41
N ARG A 933 0.60 -27.64 -1.97
CA ARG A 933 1.92 -28.05 -1.50
C ARG A 933 3.02 -27.27 -2.22
N ARG A 934 4.11 -26.93 -1.52
CA ARG A 934 5.22 -26.11 -2.06
C ARG A 934 5.85 -26.67 -3.34
N ASP A 935 5.93 -27.99 -3.46
CA ASP A 935 6.46 -28.72 -4.64
C ASP A 935 5.55 -28.61 -5.88
N ARG A 936 4.30 -28.19 -5.70
CA ARG A 936 3.29 -28.01 -6.76
C ARG A 936 3.10 -26.55 -7.16
N LEU A 937 3.93 -25.62 -6.67
CA LEU A 937 3.81 -24.18 -6.93
C LEU A 937 3.69 -23.85 -8.42
N ASP A 938 4.54 -24.44 -9.27
CA ASP A 938 4.47 -24.19 -10.72
C ASP A 938 3.17 -24.66 -11.34
N GLY A 939 2.69 -25.85 -10.93
CA GLY A 939 1.42 -26.38 -11.40
C GLY A 939 0.22 -25.57 -10.90
N LEU A 940 0.36 -24.86 -9.77
CA LEU A 940 -0.64 -23.90 -9.30
C LEU A 940 -0.65 -22.63 -10.16
N VAL A 941 0.52 -22.08 -10.51
CA VAL A 941 0.63 -20.94 -11.43
C VAL A 941 0.02 -21.29 -12.79
N ASP A 942 0.27 -22.51 -13.28
CA ASP A 942 -0.31 -23.00 -14.53
C ASP A 942 -1.85 -23.08 -14.45
N GLN A 943 -2.42 -23.50 -13.30
CA GLN A 943 -3.87 -23.50 -13.08
C GLN A 943 -4.47 -22.09 -13.03
N ILE A 944 -3.79 -21.13 -12.40
CA ILE A 944 -4.22 -19.73 -12.37
C ILE A 944 -4.26 -19.17 -13.81
N ASN A 945 -3.18 -19.36 -14.56
CA ASN A 945 -3.10 -18.94 -15.96
C ASN A 945 -4.17 -19.62 -16.85
N ALA A 946 -4.53 -20.88 -16.53
CA ALA A 946 -5.52 -21.65 -17.29
C ALA A 946 -6.95 -21.11 -17.16
N THR A 947 -7.23 -20.23 -16.18
CA THR A 947 -8.52 -19.53 -16.10
C THR A 947 -8.76 -18.62 -17.31
N GLY A 948 -7.69 -18.24 -18.03
CA GLY A 948 -7.72 -17.33 -19.17
C GLY A 948 -7.82 -15.85 -18.80
N TYR A 949 -8.06 -15.53 -17.52
CA TYR A 949 -7.99 -14.16 -16.98
C TYR A 949 -6.54 -13.78 -16.66
N GLY A 950 -6.31 -12.47 -16.52
CA GLY A 950 -4.96 -11.91 -16.38
C GLY A 950 -4.95 -10.49 -15.83
N LEU A 951 -5.76 -10.18 -14.80
CA LEU A 951 -5.91 -8.80 -14.29
C LEU A 951 -4.97 -8.50 -13.11
N THR A 952 -5.33 -8.90 -11.88
CA THR A 952 -4.48 -8.71 -10.69
C THR A 952 -3.99 -10.03 -10.10
N PHE A 953 -2.80 -9.98 -9.49
CA PHE A 953 -2.20 -11.11 -8.79
C PHE A 953 -1.44 -10.66 -7.54
N GLY A 954 -1.62 -11.40 -6.45
CA GLY A 954 -0.91 -11.19 -5.19
C GLY A 954 0.12 -12.28 -4.91
N LEU A 955 1.25 -11.90 -4.32
CA LEU A 955 2.23 -12.84 -3.81
C LEU A 955 2.73 -12.38 -2.44
N HIS A 956 2.48 -13.20 -1.42
CA HIS A 956 3.09 -13.03 -0.11
C HIS A 956 4.19 -14.07 0.09
N THR A 957 5.43 -13.59 0.11
CA THR A 957 6.65 -14.36 0.33
C THR A 957 7.79 -13.43 0.73
N ARG A 958 8.72 -13.94 1.53
CA ARG A 958 9.99 -13.28 1.87
C ARG A 958 11.16 -13.81 1.04
N LEU A 959 10.91 -14.68 0.07
CA LEU A 959 11.93 -15.34 -0.75
C LEU A 959 12.04 -14.70 -2.13
N ASP A 960 13.20 -14.14 -2.46
CA ASP A 960 13.42 -13.47 -3.74
C ASP A 960 13.34 -14.47 -4.91
N GLU A 961 13.89 -15.68 -4.76
CA GLU A 961 13.73 -16.80 -5.71
C GLU A 961 12.25 -17.06 -6.02
N THR A 962 11.38 -17.03 -5.01
CA THR A 962 9.95 -17.29 -5.19
C THR A 962 9.28 -16.13 -5.92
N VAL A 963 9.64 -14.87 -5.59
CA VAL A 963 9.18 -13.70 -6.34
C VAL A 963 9.60 -13.82 -7.80
N ALA A 964 10.87 -14.02 -8.09
CA ALA A 964 11.39 -14.12 -9.46
C ALA A 964 10.73 -15.25 -10.25
N ARG A 965 10.64 -16.45 -9.65
CA ARG A 965 10.05 -17.64 -10.28
C ARG A 965 8.57 -17.46 -10.60
N VAL A 966 7.78 -16.92 -9.66
CA VAL A 966 6.34 -16.75 -9.84
C VAL A 966 6.04 -15.61 -10.82
N THR A 967 6.68 -14.45 -10.63
CA THR A 967 6.45 -13.26 -11.49
C THR A 967 6.88 -13.49 -12.94
N ALA A 968 7.90 -14.31 -13.19
CA ALA A 968 8.31 -14.68 -14.55
C ALA A 968 7.33 -15.64 -15.27
N ARG A 969 6.43 -16.31 -14.54
CA ARG A 969 5.52 -17.33 -15.10
C ARG A 969 4.05 -16.93 -15.10
N VAL A 970 3.63 -16.11 -14.14
CA VAL A 970 2.24 -15.66 -14.04
C VAL A 970 1.92 -14.69 -15.19
N LYS A 971 0.78 -14.88 -15.85
CA LYS A 971 0.35 -14.09 -17.01
C LYS A 971 -0.75 -13.13 -16.60
N VAL A 972 -0.35 -12.02 -15.99
CA VAL A 972 -1.23 -11.01 -15.41
C VAL A 972 -0.67 -9.61 -15.63
N GLY A 973 -1.57 -8.64 -15.78
CA GLY A 973 -1.18 -7.26 -16.02
C GLY A 973 -0.70 -6.52 -14.77
N ASN A 974 -1.22 -6.82 -13.58
CA ASN A 974 -0.85 -6.14 -12.34
C ASN A 974 -0.45 -7.14 -11.24
N ILE A 975 0.80 -7.07 -10.80
CA ILE A 975 1.40 -7.93 -9.77
C ILE A 975 1.62 -7.10 -8.51
N TYR A 976 1.26 -7.66 -7.36
CA TYR A 976 1.44 -7.05 -6.05
C TYR A 976 2.18 -8.02 -5.13
N VAL A 977 3.30 -7.57 -4.55
CA VAL A 977 4.13 -8.39 -3.66
C VAL A 977 4.10 -7.83 -2.24
N ASN A 978 3.71 -8.67 -1.28
CA ASN A 978 3.59 -8.38 0.15
C ASN A 978 2.68 -7.17 0.48
N ARG A 979 1.57 -7.05 -0.25
CA ARG A 979 0.53 -6.03 -0.06
C ARG A 979 -0.78 -6.53 -0.68
N ASN A 980 -1.88 -5.84 -0.38
CA ASN A 980 -3.16 -6.04 -1.07
C ASN A 980 -3.07 -5.86 -2.60
N VAL A 981 -4.06 -6.40 -3.32
CA VAL A 981 -4.12 -6.43 -4.80
C VAL A 981 -5.07 -5.37 -5.39
N ILE A 982 -5.49 -4.39 -4.60
CA ILE A 982 -6.51 -3.39 -4.98
C ILE A 982 -5.94 -1.96 -4.96
N GLY A 983 -6.71 -0.99 -5.47
CA GLY A 983 -6.35 0.43 -5.37
C GLY A 983 -5.10 0.82 -6.18
N ALA A 984 -5.01 0.35 -7.42
CA ALA A 984 -3.96 0.77 -8.34
C ALA A 984 -3.96 2.30 -8.52
N ILE A 985 -2.80 2.93 -8.40
CA ILE A 985 -2.65 4.38 -8.47
C ILE A 985 -2.24 4.78 -9.88
N VAL A 986 -2.98 5.72 -10.48
CA VAL A 986 -2.75 6.25 -11.83
C VAL A 986 -1.31 6.74 -12.00
N GLY A 987 -0.61 6.29 -13.05
CA GLY A 987 0.78 6.66 -13.32
C GLY A 987 1.83 5.98 -12.43
N VAL A 988 1.42 5.19 -11.43
CA VAL A 988 2.32 4.46 -10.53
C VAL A 988 2.18 2.94 -10.72
N GLN A 989 0.94 2.45 -10.72
CA GLN A 989 0.62 1.09 -11.15
C GLN A 989 -0.39 1.15 -12.30
N PRO A 990 0.05 1.48 -13.53
CA PRO A 990 -0.82 1.42 -14.71
C PRO A 990 -1.69 0.16 -14.70
N PHE A 991 -3.00 0.34 -14.85
CA PHE A 991 -3.98 -0.70 -14.54
C PHE A 991 -4.64 -1.26 -15.79
N GLY A 992 -4.67 -2.58 -15.90
CA GLY A 992 -5.28 -3.29 -17.02
C GLY A 992 -4.71 -4.69 -17.16
N GLY A 993 -5.49 -5.60 -17.72
CA GLY A 993 -5.13 -7.02 -17.80
C GLY A 993 -4.79 -7.50 -19.21
N CYS A 994 -4.58 -8.81 -19.32
CA CYS A 994 -4.46 -9.52 -20.59
C CYS A 994 -5.47 -10.67 -20.69
N GLY A 995 -5.55 -11.33 -21.85
CA GLY A 995 -6.47 -12.46 -22.05
C GLY A 995 -7.94 -12.05 -21.92
N LEU A 996 -8.70 -12.78 -21.10
CA LEU A 996 -10.11 -12.49 -20.84
C LEU A 996 -10.33 -11.20 -20.05
N SER A 997 -9.27 -10.63 -19.45
CA SER A 997 -9.34 -9.45 -18.59
C SER A 997 -9.23 -8.13 -19.34
N GLY A 998 -8.71 -8.13 -20.57
CA GLY A 998 -8.78 -6.92 -21.37
C GLY A 998 -7.92 -6.92 -22.62
N THR A 999 -8.12 -5.90 -23.42
CA THR A 999 -7.32 -5.63 -24.62
C THR A 999 -6.10 -4.78 -24.33
N GLY A 1000 -6.11 -4.02 -23.23
CA GLY A 1000 -5.22 -2.86 -23.09
C GLY A 1000 -5.46 -1.81 -24.19
N PRO A 1001 -4.60 -0.79 -24.28
CA PRO A 1001 -3.52 -0.46 -23.34
C PRO A 1001 -4.04 -0.11 -21.94
N LYS A 1002 -3.17 -0.12 -20.94
CA LYS A 1002 -3.52 0.12 -19.53
C LYS A 1002 -4.02 1.53 -19.28
N ALA A 1003 -5.11 1.64 -18.54
CA ALA A 1003 -5.57 2.92 -18.00
C ALA A 1003 -4.51 3.47 -17.02
N GLY A 1004 -4.30 4.79 -17.05
CA GLY A 1004 -3.27 5.45 -16.26
C GLY A 1004 -1.84 5.05 -16.65
N GLY A 1005 -1.67 4.44 -17.82
CA GLY A 1005 -0.38 4.08 -18.41
C GLY A 1005 0.01 4.94 -19.61
N PRO A 1006 1.29 4.90 -20.01
CA PRO A 1006 1.83 5.79 -21.04
C PRO A 1006 1.34 5.44 -22.46
N LEU A 1007 0.89 4.20 -22.70
CA LEU A 1007 0.39 3.76 -24.01
C LEU A 1007 -1.07 4.15 -24.27
N TYR A 1008 -1.81 4.58 -23.24
CA TYR A 1008 -3.26 4.76 -23.32
C TYR A 1008 -3.71 5.77 -24.38
N LEU A 1009 -3.12 6.96 -24.33
CA LEU A 1009 -3.47 8.07 -25.23
C LEU A 1009 -3.12 7.76 -26.70
N GLY A 1010 -2.08 6.96 -26.93
CA GLY A 1010 -1.67 6.57 -28.28
C GLY A 1010 -2.73 5.77 -29.03
N ARG A 1011 -3.64 5.10 -28.32
CA ARG A 1011 -4.72 4.31 -28.93
C ARG A 1011 -5.90 5.16 -29.41
N LEU A 1012 -5.91 6.45 -29.03
CA LEU A 1012 -6.98 7.41 -29.28
C LEU A 1012 -6.60 8.47 -30.33
N VAL A 1013 -5.52 8.23 -31.06
CA VAL A 1013 -5.00 9.08 -32.14
C VAL A 1013 -4.63 8.22 -33.34
N MET A 1014 -4.58 8.83 -34.52
CA MET A 1014 -4.24 8.13 -35.78
C MET A 1014 -2.80 7.62 -35.78
N THR A 1015 -1.87 8.42 -35.24
CA THR A 1015 -0.45 8.08 -35.11
C THR A 1015 -0.04 8.14 -33.65
N PRO A 1016 0.26 7.01 -32.99
CA PRO A 1016 0.65 7.01 -31.59
C PRO A 1016 1.96 7.77 -31.37
N PRO A 1017 2.13 8.46 -30.24
CA PRO A 1017 3.40 9.07 -29.88
C PRO A 1017 4.41 8.00 -29.42
N VAL A 1018 5.68 8.35 -29.38
CA VAL A 1018 6.74 7.51 -28.80
C VAL A 1018 6.89 7.87 -27.32
N PHE A 1019 6.67 6.91 -26.41
CA PHE A 1019 6.63 7.17 -24.97
C PHE A 1019 7.96 6.94 -24.24
N ALA A 1020 8.85 6.08 -24.75
CA ALA A 1020 10.10 5.72 -24.08
C ALA A 1020 11.26 5.57 -25.06
N ALA A 1021 12.48 5.74 -24.53
CA ALA A 1021 13.71 5.40 -25.24
C ALA A 1021 13.73 3.90 -25.54
N ARG A 1022 13.98 3.55 -26.81
CA ARG A 1022 13.98 2.17 -27.29
C ARG A 1022 15.26 1.44 -26.83
N VAL A 1023 15.20 0.11 -26.69
CA VAL A 1023 16.31 -0.70 -26.16
C VAL A 1023 17.38 -0.91 -27.25
N SER A 1024 18.65 -0.65 -26.93
CA SER A 1024 19.77 -0.74 -27.91
C SER A 1024 20.15 -2.17 -28.30
N HIS A 1025 19.74 -3.18 -27.52
CA HIS A 1025 20.09 -4.60 -27.73
C HIS A 1025 18.86 -5.49 -27.60
N LEU A 1026 18.02 -5.50 -28.64
CA LEU A 1026 16.88 -6.39 -28.72
C LEU A 1026 17.33 -7.86 -28.73
N ARG A 1027 16.93 -8.63 -27.72
CA ARG A 1027 17.11 -10.09 -27.69
C ARG A 1027 15.98 -10.76 -28.47
N SER A 1028 16.13 -10.85 -29.78
CA SER A 1028 15.14 -11.45 -30.69
C SER A 1028 15.82 -12.08 -31.92
N PRO A 1029 15.25 -13.16 -32.50
CA PRO A 1029 15.67 -13.70 -33.81
C PRO A 1029 15.50 -12.72 -35.00
N LEU A 1030 14.98 -11.51 -34.78
CA LEU A 1030 14.76 -10.50 -35.81
C LEU A 1030 16.01 -10.17 -36.64
N HIS A 1031 17.19 -10.09 -36.01
CA HIS A 1031 18.43 -9.81 -36.76
C HIS A 1031 18.79 -10.94 -37.71
N ALA A 1032 18.67 -12.20 -37.26
CA ALA A 1032 18.86 -13.38 -38.12
C ALA A 1032 17.84 -13.41 -39.27
N PHE A 1033 16.60 -12.97 -39.02
CA PHE A 1033 15.60 -12.81 -40.09
C PHE A 1033 15.97 -11.71 -41.08
N ALA A 1034 16.47 -10.56 -40.63
CA ALA A 1034 16.93 -9.48 -41.50
C ALA A 1034 18.12 -9.90 -42.38
N ASP A 1035 19.11 -10.60 -41.81
CA ASP A 1035 20.26 -11.13 -42.53
C ASP A 1035 19.83 -12.20 -43.54
N TRP A 1036 18.87 -13.07 -43.17
CA TRP A 1036 18.29 -14.04 -44.09
C TRP A 1036 17.57 -13.35 -45.26
N LEU A 1037 16.80 -12.28 -45.01
CA LEU A 1037 16.14 -11.50 -46.05
C LEU A 1037 17.15 -10.89 -47.04
N GLU A 1038 18.28 -10.35 -46.56
CA GLU A 1038 19.37 -9.87 -47.41
C GLU A 1038 19.93 -10.99 -48.31
N GLN A 1039 20.14 -12.18 -47.76
CA GLN A 1039 20.59 -13.35 -48.53
C GLN A 1039 19.58 -13.80 -49.59
N GLN A 1040 18.28 -13.57 -49.36
CA GLN A 1040 17.22 -13.83 -50.34
C GLN A 1040 17.03 -12.69 -51.35
N CYS A 1041 17.92 -11.69 -51.37
CA CYS A 1041 17.82 -10.47 -52.19
C CYS A 1041 16.58 -9.61 -51.88
N GLU A 1042 16.07 -9.65 -50.64
CA GLU A 1042 14.91 -8.89 -50.17
C GLU A 1042 15.35 -7.66 -49.34
N GLU A 1043 16.25 -6.84 -49.89
CA GLU A 1043 16.93 -5.72 -49.19
C GLU A 1043 15.95 -4.74 -48.51
N LYS A 1044 14.83 -4.42 -49.18
CA LYS A 1044 13.81 -3.52 -48.63
C LYS A 1044 13.14 -4.12 -47.39
N ALA A 1045 12.82 -5.41 -47.42
CA ALA A 1045 12.21 -6.11 -46.29
C ALA A 1045 13.20 -6.25 -45.14
N ALA A 1046 14.48 -6.50 -45.43
CA ALA A 1046 15.54 -6.54 -44.42
C ALA A 1046 15.70 -5.19 -43.70
N LEU A 1047 15.73 -4.08 -44.46
CA LEU A 1047 15.79 -2.74 -43.88
C LEU A 1047 14.55 -2.43 -43.01
N GLN A 1048 13.36 -2.84 -43.46
CA GLN A 1048 12.13 -2.71 -42.66
C GLN A 1048 12.19 -3.55 -41.38
N ALA A 1049 12.74 -4.77 -41.44
CA ALA A 1049 12.93 -5.62 -40.27
C ALA A 1049 13.91 -4.97 -39.27
N ARG A 1050 15.05 -4.45 -39.72
CA ARG A 1050 16.01 -3.73 -38.86
C ARG A 1050 15.34 -2.51 -38.20
N ARG A 1051 14.60 -1.70 -38.96
CA ARG A 1051 13.84 -0.56 -38.43
C ARG A 1051 12.77 -0.96 -37.40
N ALA A 1052 12.10 -2.09 -37.60
CA ALA A 1052 11.15 -2.61 -36.62
C ALA A 1052 11.87 -3.00 -35.31
N GLY A 1053 13.10 -3.51 -35.40
CA GLY A 1053 13.96 -3.76 -34.24
C GLY A 1053 14.30 -2.49 -33.49
N ASP A 1054 14.79 -1.48 -34.21
CA ASP A 1054 15.15 -0.16 -33.65
C ASP A 1054 13.95 0.55 -33.00
N ALA A 1055 12.75 0.33 -33.54
CA ALA A 1055 11.50 0.91 -33.06
C ALA A 1055 10.85 0.11 -31.92
N SER A 1056 11.33 -1.09 -31.59
CA SER A 1056 10.70 -1.94 -30.58
C SER A 1056 10.96 -1.43 -29.15
N ALA A 1057 9.94 -1.50 -28.29
CA ALA A 1057 10.08 -1.30 -26.84
C ALA A 1057 10.02 -2.62 -26.04
N LEU A 1058 10.21 -3.77 -26.69
CA LEU A 1058 10.30 -5.05 -26.00
C LEU A 1058 11.43 -5.02 -24.96
N GLY A 1059 11.12 -5.39 -23.73
CA GLY A 1059 12.09 -5.44 -22.63
C GLY A 1059 12.41 -4.09 -21.99
N VAL A 1060 11.67 -3.02 -22.35
CA VAL A 1060 11.68 -1.78 -21.55
C VAL A 1060 11.18 -2.10 -20.15
N GLU A 1061 11.93 -1.69 -19.14
CA GLU A 1061 11.57 -1.74 -17.73
C GLU A 1061 11.85 -0.37 -17.10
N LEU A 1062 10.86 0.19 -16.42
CA LEU A 1062 10.90 1.52 -15.81
C LEU A 1062 10.47 1.43 -14.34
N ALA A 1063 11.24 2.04 -13.45
CA ALA A 1063 10.76 2.34 -12.11
C ALA A 1063 9.90 3.61 -12.16
N LEU A 1064 8.65 3.52 -11.72
CA LEU A 1064 7.70 4.64 -11.71
C LEU A 1064 7.77 5.37 -10.36
N PRO A 1065 7.81 6.73 -10.34
CA PRO A 1065 7.76 7.51 -9.12
C PRO A 1065 6.52 7.18 -8.29
N GLY A 1066 6.68 7.11 -6.97
CA GLY A 1066 5.61 6.70 -6.05
C GLY A 1066 6.01 6.88 -4.59
N PRO A 1067 5.16 6.41 -3.66
CA PRO A 1067 5.41 6.57 -2.22
C PRO A 1067 6.67 5.81 -1.79
N VAL A 1068 7.32 6.31 -0.73
CA VAL A 1068 8.43 5.61 -0.09
C VAL A 1068 7.98 4.25 0.42
N GLY A 1069 8.91 3.30 0.49
CA GLY A 1069 8.60 1.97 0.99
C GLY A 1069 7.79 1.11 0.01
N GLU A 1070 7.75 1.53 -1.26
CA GLU A 1070 7.24 0.76 -2.38
C GLU A 1070 8.20 0.86 -3.56
N ARG A 1071 8.30 -0.22 -4.34
CA ARG A 1071 8.96 -0.20 -5.65
C ARG A 1071 7.93 -0.54 -6.70
N ASN A 1072 7.69 0.39 -7.62
CA ASN A 1072 6.69 0.27 -8.68
C ASN A 1072 7.40 0.18 -10.02
N ILE A 1073 7.25 -0.96 -10.69
CA ILE A 1073 7.92 -1.28 -11.94
C ILE A 1073 6.87 -1.38 -13.04
N TYR A 1074 7.16 -0.82 -14.19
CA TYR A 1074 6.41 -0.98 -15.42
C TYR A 1074 7.32 -1.63 -16.46
N ALA A 1075 6.86 -2.72 -17.07
CA ALA A 1075 7.63 -3.48 -18.04
C ALA A 1075 6.80 -3.83 -19.28
N LEU A 1076 7.49 -3.99 -20.41
CA LEU A 1076 6.91 -4.38 -21.70
C LEU A 1076 7.38 -5.77 -22.13
N HIS A 1077 6.44 -6.70 -22.24
CA HIS A 1077 6.67 -8.10 -22.57
C HIS A 1077 6.04 -8.48 -23.91
N PRO A 1078 6.39 -9.65 -24.47
CA PRO A 1078 5.66 -10.21 -25.59
C PRO A 1078 4.20 -10.47 -25.20
N ARG A 1079 3.29 -10.16 -26.11
CA ARG A 1079 1.85 -10.33 -25.95
C ARG A 1079 1.37 -11.77 -26.18
N GLY A 1080 2.17 -12.58 -26.87
CA GLY A 1080 1.93 -14.01 -27.07
C GLY A 1080 1.74 -14.40 -28.53
N ARG A 1081 0.62 -15.05 -28.86
CA ARG A 1081 0.35 -15.59 -30.21
C ARG A 1081 -0.41 -14.59 -31.06
N ILE A 1082 0.11 -14.28 -32.25
CA ILE A 1082 -0.41 -13.27 -33.16
C ILE A 1082 -0.87 -13.94 -34.45
N LEU A 1083 -2.13 -13.75 -34.83
CA LEU A 1083 -2.66 -14.25 -36.10
C LEU A 1083 -2.14 -13.39 -37.26
N LEU A 1084 -1.56 -14.02 -38.27
CA LEU A 1084 -1.01 -13.35 -39.46
C LEU A 1084 -1.85 -13.68 -40.69
N ARG A 1085 -2.45 -12.65 -41.31
CA ARG A 1085 -3.27 -12.71 -42.53
C ARG A 1085 -2.62 -11.91 -43.66
N PRO A 1086 -1.46 -12.35 -44.20
CA PRO A 1086 -0.79 -11.64 -45.29
C PRO A 1086 -1.59 -11.75 -46.61
N ALA A 1087 -1.39 -10.81 -47.53
CA ALA A 1087 -1.87 -10.87 -48.92
C ALA A 1087 -0.72 -11.06 -49.91
N THR A 1088 0.46 -10.53 -49.58
CA THR A 1088 1.64 -10.53 -50.43
C THR A 1088 2.83 -11.13 -49.68
N ARG A 1089 3.84 -11.57 -50.43
CA ARG A 1089 5.11 -12.03 -49.85
C ARG A 1089 5.77 -10.94 -48.99
N GLN A 1090 5.74 -9.70 -49.47
CA GLN A 1090 6.30 -8.55 -48.74
C GLN A 1090 5.52 -8.25 -47.46
N GLY A 1091 4.19 -8.33 -47.48
CA GLY A 1091 3.38 -8.15 -46.28
C GLY A 1091 3.55 -9.27 -45.27
N LEU A 1092 3.75 -10.52 -45.72
CA LEU A 1092 4.17 -11.61 -44.84
C LEU A 1092 5.50 -11.28 -44.15
N PHE A 1093 6.50 -10.78 -44.87
CA PHE A 1093 7.76 -10.36 -44.25
C PHE A 1093 7.61 -9.21 -43.26
N ARG A 1094 6.78 -8.20 -43.56
CA ARG A 1094 6.47 -7.11 -42.62
C ARG A 1094 5.78 -7.63 -41.35
N GLN A 1095 4.81 -8.53 -41.51
CA GLN A 1095 4.11 -9.17 -40.39
C GLN A 1095 5.07 -10.03 -39.53
N MET A 1096 5.93 -10.83 -40.17
CA MET A 1096 6.95 -11.62 -39.48
C MET A 1096 7.94 -10.72 -38.72
N ALA A 1097 8.40 -9.63 -39.35
CA ALA A 1097 9.28 -8.66 -38.71
C ALA A 1097 8.63 -8.02 -37.47
N ALA A 1098 7.35 -7.61 -37.56
CA ALA A 1098 6.64 -7.05 -36.42
C ALA A 1098 6.50 -8.04 -35.25
N VAL A 1099 6.18 -9.30 -35.55
CA VAL A 1099 6.10 -10.40 -34.56
C VAL A 1099 7.45 -10.63 -33.87
N LEU A 1100 8.53 -10.75 -34.65
CA LEU A 1100 9.88 -10.97 -34.09
C LEU A 1100 10.35 -9.76 -33.30
N ALA A 1101 10.12 -8.54 -33.79
CA ALA A 1101 10.50 -7.30 -33.09
C ALA A 1101 9.88 -7.17 -31.71
N THR A 1102 8.72 -7.79 -31.50
CA THR A 1102 7.97 -7.75 -30.24
C THR A 1102 8.01 -9.08 -29.47
N GLY A 1103 8.88 -10.00 -29.89
CA GLY A 1103 9.14 -11.26 -29.18
C GLY A 1103 7.98 -12.26 -29.21
N ASN A 1104 7.02 -12.06 -30.12
CA ASN A 1104 5.80 -12.83 -30.21
C ASN A 1104 5.96 -14.11 -31.04
N HIS A 1105 4.96 -14.98 -30.99
CA HIS A 1105 4.82 -16.13 -31.90
C HIS A 1105 3.75 -15.86 -32.96
N GLY A 1106 4.07 -16.09 -34.23
CA GLY A 1106 3.15 -15.86 -35.35
C GLY A 1106 2.42 -17.13 -35.80
N VAL A 1107 1.13 -17.01 -36.09
CA VAL A 1107 0.33 -18.07 -36.73
C VAL A 1107 -0.09 -17.61 -38.12
N VAL A 1108 0.54 -18.16 -39.15
CA VAL A 1108 0.32 -17.75 -40.54
C VAL A 1108 -0.87 -18.50 -41.12
N GLN A 1109 -1.84 -17.75 -41.66
CA GLN A 1109 -2.97 -18.32 -42.39
C GLN A 1109 -3.14 -17.66 -43.76
N GLY A 1110 -3.40 -18.48 -44.79
CA GLY A 1110 -3.64 -18.02 -46.16
C GLY A 1110 -2.37 -17.93 -47.03
N MET A 1111 -1.18 -18.15 -46.46
CA MET A 1111 0.09 -18.26 -47.20
C MET A 1111 1.01 -19.31 -46.54
N THR A 1112 1.98 -19.81 -47.29
CA THR A 1112 3.01 -20.74 -46.78
C THR A 1112 4.14 -19.99 -46.10
N ILE A 1113 4.60 -20.50 -44.96
CA ILE A 1113 5.81 -19.99 -44.29
C ILE A 1113 7.02 -20.22 -45.23
N PRO A 1114 7.91 -19.23 -45.43
CA PRO A 1114 9.09 -19.37 -46.29
C PRO A 1114 9.99 -20.54 -45.88
N ALA A 1115 10.50 -21.28 -46.86
CA ALA A 1115 11.49 -22.34 -46.62
C ALA A 1115 12.89 -21.76 -46.35
N GLY A 1116 13.72 -22.52 -45.63
CA GLY A 1116 15.12 -22.15 -45.38
C GLY A 1116 15.33 -21.01 -44.38
N LEU A 1117 14.33 -20.68 -43.56
CA LEU A 1117 14.48 -19.73 -42.46
C LEU A 1117 15.51 -20.26 -41.42
N PRO A 1118 16.26 -19.38 -40.75
CA PRO A 1118 17.05 -19.75 -39.57
C PRO A 1118 16.20 -20.49 -38.54
N ALA A 1119 16.77 -21.45 -37.82
CA ALA A 1119 16.02 -22.37 -36.95
C ALA A 1119 15.28 -21.65 -35.81
N ASP A 1120 15.92 -20.63 -35.23
CA ASP A 1120 15.37 -19.75 -34.20
C ASP A 1120 14.22 -18.87 -34.73
N VAL A 1121 14.33 -18.37 -35.96
CA VAL A 1121 13.26 -17.64 -36.65
C VAL A 1121 12.09 -18.57 -36.97
N ALA A 1122 12.36 -19.75 -37.55
CA ALA A 1122 11.34 -20.72 -37.92
C ALA A 1122 10.53 -21.20 -36.70
N ALA A 1123 11.17 -21.37 -35.54
CA ALA A 1123 10.50 -21.74 -34.29
C ALA A 1123 9.47 -20.71 -33.80
N CYS A 1124 9.56 -19.45 -34.25
CA CYS A 1124 8.60 -18.41 -33.90
C CYS A 1124 7.29 -18.49 -34.71
N PHE A 1125 7.22 -19.29 -35.78
CA PHE A 1125 6.06 -19.31 -36.69
C PHE A 1125 5.46 -20.71 -36.84
N SER A 1126 4.12 -20.76 -36.89
CA SER A 1126 3.36 -22.00 -37.13
C SER A 1126 2.16 -21.76 -38.04
N THR A 1127 1.58 -22.84 -38.56
CA THR A 1127 0.26 -22.82 -39.23
C THR A 1127 -0.84 -23.40 -38.35
N ASP A 1128 -0.50 -23.73 -37.10
CA ASP A 1128 -1.42 -24.33 -36.14
C ASP A 1128 -2.43 -23.29 -35.65
N ALA A 1129 -3.69 -23.49 -36.05
CA ALA A 1129 -4.81 -22.65 -35.70
C ALA A 1129 -5.44 -22.97 -34.32
N THR A 1130 -4.91 -23.95 -33.59
CA THR A 1130 -5.42 -24.28 -32.24
C THR A 1130 -5.02 -23.21 -31.22
N GLY A 1131 -5.87 -22.93 -30.23
CA GLY A 1131 -5.60 -21.99 -29.14
C GLY A 1131 -6.03 -20.53 -29.40
N HIS A 1132 -5.74 -19.65 -28.45
CA HIS A 1132 -6.17 -18.24 -28.49
C HIS A 1132 -5.10 -17.32 -29.09
N TYR A 1133 -5.57 -16.25 -29.73
CA TYR A 1133 -4.74 -15.17 -30.25
C TYR A 1133 -4.82 -13.95 -29.33
N ALA A 1134 -3.71 -13.23 -29.20
CA ALA A 1134 -3.65 -11.98 -28.43
C ALA A 1134 -3.84 -10.73 -29.31
N ALA A 1135 -3.58 -10.85 -30.62
CA ALA A 1135 -3.88 -9.86 -31.65
C ALA A 1135 -3.88 -10.52 -33.04
N ALA A 1136 -4.34 -9.78 -34.06
CA ALA A 1136 -4.28 -10.19 -35.46
C ALA A 1136 -3.70 -9.07 -36.34
N LEU A 1137 -2.76 -9.42 -37.22
CA LEU A 1137 -2.22 -8.57 -38.26
C LEU A 1137 -2.81 -8.97 -39.61
N VAL A 1138 -3.33 -7.99 -40.35
CA VAL A 1138 -3.95 -8.21 -41.67
C VAL A 1138 -3.41 -7.27 -42.72
N GLU A 1139 -3.07 -7.84 -43.88
CA GLU A 1139 -2.77 -7.08 -45.09
C GLU A 1139 -3.88 -7.37 -46.11
N GLY A 1140 -4.50 -6.31 -46.65
CA GLY A 1140 -5.56 -6.42 -47.65
C GLY A 1140 -6.38 -5.15 -47.80
N ASP A 1141 -7.38 -5.22 -48.67
CA ASP A 1141 -8.42 -4.19 -48.79
C ASP A 1141 -9.38 -4.22 -47.58
N ALA A 1142 -10.28 -3.23 -47.52
CA ALA A 1142 -11.26 -3.12 -46.44
C ALA A 1142 -12.15 -4.38 -46.30
N ALA A 1143 -12.43 -5.09 -47.40
CA ALA A 1143 -13.20 -6.32 -47.36
C ALA A 1143 -12.46 -7.44 -46.63
N LYS A 1144 -11.16 -7.61 -46.89
CA LYS A 1144 -10.32 -8.59 -46.19
C LYS A 1144 -10.09 -8.23 -44.72
N VAL A 1145 -9.95 -6.94 -44.42
CA VAL A 1145 -9.85 -6.44 -43.04
C VAL A 1145 -11.14 -6.75 -42.28
N ALA A 1146 -12.31 -6.46 -42.86
CA ALA A 1146 -13.61 -6.78 -42.27
C ALA A 1146 -13.81 -8.28 -42.07
N ALA A 1147 -13.48 -9.11 -43.06
CA ALA A 1147 -13.55 -10.56 -42.94
C ALA A 1147 -12.64 -11.09 -41.81
N THR A 1148 -11.47 -10.48 -41.63
CA THR A 1148 -10.57 -10.82 -40.51
C THR A 1148 -11.16 -10.41 -39.17
N ALA A 1149 -11.72 -9.21 -39.07
CA ALA A 1149 -12.40 -8.73 -37.86
C ALA A 1149 -13.58 -9.62 -37.45
N GLN A 1150 -14.40 -10.05 -38.41
CA GLN A 1150 -15.50 -10.98 -38.17
C GLN A 1150 -14.98 -12.34 -37.71
N CYS A 1151 -14.00 -12.89 -38.43
CA CYS A 1151 -13.37 -14.17 -38.09
C CYS A 1151 -12.87 -14.20 -36.65
N VAL A 1152 -12.19 -13.16 -36.17
CA VAL A 1152 -11.65 -13.15 -34.80
C VAL A 1152 -12.71 -12.83 -33.74
N ALA A 1153 -13.76 -12.08 -34.07
CA ALA A 1153 -14.87 -11.80 -33.15
C ALA A 1153 -15.75 -13.04 -32.90
N ASP A 1154 -15.73 -14.01 -33.82
CA ASP A 1154 -16.42 -15.29 -33.67
C ASP A 1154 -15.63 -16.32 -32.86
N LEU A 1155 -14.31 -16.12 -32.68
CA LEU A 1155 -13.49 -17.02 -31.86
C LEU A 1155 -13.87 -16.96 -30.38
N PRO A 1156 -13.87 -18.11 -29.66
CA PRO A 1156 -14.07 -18.12 -28.22
C PRO A 1156 -12.84 -17.55 -27.50
N GLY A 1157 -13.04 -17.10 -26.26
CA GLY A 1157 -11.96 -16.62 -25.38
C GLY A 1157 -11.76 -15.09 -25.43
N PRO A 1158 -10.50 -14.62 -25.46
CA PRO A 1158 -10.17 -13.20 -25.32
C PRO A 1158 -10.64 -12.35 -26.51
N ILE A 1159 -10.72 -11.04 -26.29
CA ILE A 1159 -11.01 -10.07 -27.34
C ILE A 1159 -9.74 -9.84 -28.15
N VAL A 1160 -9.75 -10.24 -29.42
CA VAL A 1160 -8.60 -10.11 -30.32
C VAL A 1160 -8.66 -8.78 -31.05
N SER A 1161 -7.66 -7.93 -30.83
CA SER A 1161 -7.50 -6.68 -31.59
C SER A 1161 -7.00 -6.96 -33.01
N VAL A 1162 -7.57 -6.27 -34.00
CA VAL A 1162 -7.15 -6.37 -35.41
C VAL A 1162 -6.39 -5.12 -35.82
N HIS A 1163 -5.23 -5.31 -36.43
CA HIS A 1163 -4.35 -4.26 -36.92
C HIS A 1163 -4.12 -4.46 -38.42
N ALA A 1164 -4.54 -3.47 -39.21
CA ALA A 1164 -4.35 -3.47 -40.67
C ALA A 1164 -3.04 -2.77 -41.06
N ASP A 1165 -2.40 -3.24 -42.13
CA ASP A 1165 -1.20 -2.62 -42.72
C ASP A 1165 -1.50 -1.20 -43.18
N ASP A 1166 -0.68 -0.24 -42.76
CA ASP A 1166 -0.85 1.16 -43.13
C ASP A 1166 -0.23 1.46 -44.51
N HIS A 1167 -0.83 0.92 -45.57
CA HIS A 1167 -0.38 1.13 -46.97
C HIS A 1167 1.12 0.84 -47.21
N GLY A 1168 1.67 -0.19 -46.53
CA GLY A 1168 3.08 -0.55 -46.62
C GLY A 1168 4.01 0.16 -45.63
N HIS A 1169 3.48 1.04 -44.77
CA HIS A 1169 4.21 1.66 -43.65
C HIS A 1169 4.31 0.74 -42.41
N GLY A 1170 3.63 -0.41 -42.41
CA GLY A 1170 3.75 -1.45 -41.38
C GLY A 1170 2.69 -1.37 -40.29
N TYR A 1171 3.01 -1.98 -39.14
CA TYR A 1171 2.12 -2.11 -37.98
C TYR A 1171 2.71 -1.38 -36.77
N CYS A 1172 1.87 -0.77 -35.94
CA CYS A 1172 2.32 -0.20 -34.69
C CYS A 1172 2.71 -1.32 -33.71
N LEU A 1173 3.97 -1.31 -33.29
CA LEU A 1173 4.57 -2.34 -32.44
C LEU A 1173 4.11 -2.26 -30.98
N ASP A 1174 3.76 -1.08 -30.49
CA ASP A 1174 3.37 -0.88 -29.09
C ASP A 1174 2.11 -1.71 -28.74
N TRP A 1175 1.19 -1.90 -29.71
CA TRP A 1175 -0.01 -2.75 -29.55
C TRP A 1175 0.25 -4.25 -29.62
N LEU A 1176 1.46 -4.65 -30.00
CA LEU A 1176 1.92 -6.04 -30.01
C LEU A 1176 2.74 -6.39 -28.77
N LEU A 1177 2.90 -5.45 -27.84
CA LEU A 1177 3.47 -5.67 -26.53
C LEU A 1177 2.36 -5.79 -25.48
N GLU A 1178 2.71 -6.40 -24.36
CA GLU A 1178 1.89 -6.50 -23.16
C GLU A 1178 2.55 -5.69 -22.05
N GLU A 1179 1.76 -4.79 -21.45
CA GLU A 1179 2.21 -3.99 -20.32
C GLU A 1179 2.04 -4.79 -19.03
N GLN A 1180 3.06 -4.83 -18.18
CA GLN A 1180 3.00 -5.42 -16.84
C GLN A 1180 3.41 -4.38 -15.80
N SER A 1181 2.59 -4.22 -14.77
CA SER A 1181 2.91 -3.43 -13.59
C SER A 1181 3.21 -4.35 -12.42
N THR A 1182 4.34 -4.12 -11.73
CA THR A 1182 4.72 -4.85 -10.51
C THR A 1182 4.94 -3.88 -9.37
N SER A 1183 4.14 -3.98 -8.31
CA SER A 1183 4.25 -3.18 -7.10
C SER A 1183 4.72 -4.03 -5.92
N ILE A 1184 5.87 -3.68 -5.36
CA ILE A 1184 6.51 -4.42 -4.27
C ILE A 1184 6.51 -3.57 -3.02
N ASN A 1185 5.89 -4.07 -1.96
CA ASN A 1185 6.00 -3.46 -0.63
C ASN A 1185 7.39 -3.74 -0.04
N THR A 1186 8.28 -2.76 -0.07
CA THR A 1186 9.65 -2.90 0.44
C THR A 1186 9.73 -2.75 1.95
N THR A 1187 8.63 -2.39 2.62
CA THR A 1187 8.56 -2.29 4.10
C THR A 1187 7.95 -3.51 4.77
N ALA A 1188 7.60 -4.55 4.01
CA ALA A 1188 6.94 -5.76 4.54
C ALA A 1188 7.74 -6.47 5.65
N ALA A 1189 9.07 -6.27 5.70
CA ALA A 1189 9.93 -6.81 6.74
C ALA A 1189 9.75 -6.13 8.12
N GLY A 1190 9.08 -4.98 8.19
CA GLY A 1190 8.87 -4.21 9.43
C GLY A 1190 9.56 -2.83 9.45
N GLY A 1191 10.08 -2.35 8.31
CA GLY A 1191 10.51 -0.97 8.12
C GLY A 1191 11.26 -0.75 6.80
N ASN A 1192 11.74 0.47 6.57
CA ASN A 1192 12.22 0.94 5.27
C ASN A 1192 13.73 1.20 5.23
N ALA A 1193 14.46 0.35 4.49
CA ALA A 1193 15.90 0.44 4.28
C ALA A 1193 16.37 1.80 3.72
N SER A 1194 15.67 2.36 2.72
CA SER A 1194 16.11 3.60 2.07
C SER A 1194 15.99 4.80 3.02
N LEU A 1195 14.98 4.78 3.88
CA LEU A 1195 14.74 5.80 4.88
C LEU A 1195 15.70 5.71 6.07
N MET A 1196 16.36 4.57 6.33
CA MET A 1196 17.40 4.48 7.36
C MET A 1196 18.62 5.36 7.09
N MET A 1197 18.84 5.72 5.83
CA MET A 1197 19.94 6.57 5.36
C MET A 1197 19.59 8.07 5.43
N ILE A 1198 18.33 8.40 5.70
CA ILE A 1198 17.78 9.75 5.73
C ILE A 1198 17.53 10.13 7.19
N GLY A 1199 18.01 11.30 7.64
CA GLY A 1199 17.96 11.70 9.04
C GLY A 1199 18.17 13.18 9.27
#